data_AF-A0A929ZSD3-F1
#
_entry.id   AF-A0A929ZSD3-F1
#
_cell.length_a   1.000
_cell.length_b   1.000
_cell.length_c   1.000
_cell.angle_alpha   90.00
_cell.angle_beta   90.00
_cell.angle_gamma   90.00
#
_symmetry.space_group_name_H-M   'P 1'
#
loop_
_entity.id
_entity.type
_entity.pdbx_description
1 polymer ?
#
loop_
_entity_poly.entity_id
_entity_poly.type
_entity_poly.pdbx_seq_one_letter_code
_entity_poly.pdbx_strand_id
1 'polypeptide(L)'
;MKRKIFALGLLSLAFSANAQSLLGVQDQASLHIKEGTLVYGGGELKTVGSGVVDNFGNVMIVGGGVKTVTTTNAPKTDGGNIILRLWSNATTNGSIVNGGTVIKYGQLYIDGVSQSDVTGIVDKEYKDNAHGAYQQMAIPFYQKKFNELSAELGANLSANRSNRTGILVWNNSKVRFDHFTPVNNTTDIKLAGHPVANSGATSYYAIGSRYFNAFTGGTANTLGTNVFTIKGVPFAGNITASLTGAGDGVSFGEGGTSRNYYGERYNTYVGDHWEHSNVAGRWKNNYGKNIYQFGNPYLTNINLKYIGTVIDNLVGVRVEPSTNVKATGAELGGTYISYVGGVATGDVKQAIVRPMGTFEVKLSAPSTRVLDFSQLRKFAYEANSSNTSTYPGGVTVLSEPASESLFSEMSTNSTARITNNISNSTVKQLGVIALDADGKELGRTYYVVHANGISGQPTKLSSQVTASSKNVIGTFEEAKKGGVDEDLIESYWLYINEANENDFKGKEVPMRIYSSDVKSLAFEILENAEDIADGQERLSSGESFYIFDGKKHVLIGNNKKIAISSTDADFGLYYGKPAELVSSRETIATIQKPSSTILAYDESIAAHKILFDPEWKKATVQVFDLSGRLIFSQANVDATKGEFVVNLPSAVRGTYIVTAVSETGKKFSQKVIK
;
A
#
# COMPACT_ATOMS: atom_id res chain seq x y z
N MET A 1 39.24 -20.20 -3.40
CA MET A 1 38.88 -21.38 -2.59
C MET A 1 39.47 -21.27 -1.20
N LYS A 2 38.63 -20.98 -0.19
CA LYS A 2 38.87 -21.29 1.22
C LYS A 2 37.51 -21.74 1.77
N ARG A 3 37.38 -23.05 2.00
CA ARG A 3 36.21 -23.66 2.64
C ARG A 3 36.14 -23.12 4.08
N LYS A 4 35.04 -22.46 4.45
CA LYS A 4 34.74 -22.16 5.86
C LYS A 4 33.61 -23.09 6.29
N ILE A 5 33.98 -23.96 7.21
CA ILE A 5 33.19 -25.02 7.83
C ILE A 5 32.13 -24.37 8.75
N PHE A 6 30.92 -24.94 8.74
CA PHE A 6 29.81 -24.60 9.64
C PHE A 6 30.22 -24.79 11.10
N ALA A 7 30.10 -23.75 11.92
CA ALA A 7 30.18 -23.87 13.38
C ALA A 7 28.79 -24.24 13.93
N LEU A 8 28.59 -25.54 14.19
CA LEU A 8 27.53 -26.07 15.04
C LEU A 8 27.84 -25.70 16.50
N GLY A 9 27.11 -24.74 17.07
CA GLY A 9 27.04 -24.54 18.52
C GLY A 9 25.99 -25.50 19.08
N LEU A 10 26.40 -26.37 20.02
CA LEU A 10 25.66 -27.43 20.72
C LEU A 10 24.18 -27.63 20.29
N LEU A 11 23.99 -28.56 19.35
CA LEU A 11 22.70 -29.09 18.93
C LEU A 11 22.48 -30.42 19.68
N SER A 12 21.65 -30.46 20.72
CA SER A 12 21.07 -31.74 21.18
C SER A 12 19.90 -32.11 20.25
N LEU A 13 20.22 -32.44 19.00
CA LEU A 13 19.25 -33.02 18.07
C LEU A 13 19.00 -34.47 18.46
N ALA A 14 17.92 -34.74 19.19
CA ALA A 14 17.34 -36.07 19.16
C ALA A 14 16.54 -36.20 17.84
N PHE A 15 17.24 -36.46 16.73
CA PHE A 15 16.60 -36.90 15.49
C PHE A 15 15.98 -38.29 15.72
N SER A 16 14.68 -38.35 16.02
CA SER A 16 13.93 -39.58 15.80
C SER A 16 13.48 -39.60 14.34
N ALA A 17 14.22 -40.30 13.48
CA ALA A 17 13.79 -40.58 12.11
C ALA A 17 12.62 -41.57 12.13
N ASN A 18 11.43 -41.12 12.50
CA ASN A 18 10.19 -41.77 12.09
C ASN A 18 9.91 -41.28 10.67
N ALA A 19 9.77 -42.18 9.71
CA ALA A 19 9.67 -41.90 8.28
C ALA A 19 8.53 -40.94 7.83
N GLN A 20 7.70 -40.44 8.76
CA GLN A 20 6.60 -39.49 8.51
C GLN A 20 6.86 -38.04 9.00
N SER A 21 7.85 -37.79 9.87
CA SER A 21 8.15 -36.44 10.41
C SER A 21 9.62 -36.10 10.21
N LEU A 22 9.93 -35.33 9.17
CA LEU A 22 11.30 -34.97 8.81
C LEU A 22 11.88 -33.86 9.72
N LEU A 23 11.03 -32.99 10.29
CA LEU A 23 11.41 -31.92 11.23
C LEU A 23 10.62 -32.06 12.54
N GLY A 24 11.10 -32.92 13.44
CA GLY A 24 10.51 -33.14 14.77
C GLY A 24 11.28 -32.43 15.90
N VAL A 25 10.60 -31.62 16.70
CA VAL A 25 11.13 -31.05 17.96
C VAL A 25 10.46 -31.74 19.14
N GLN A 26 11.23 -32.51 19.90
CA GLN A 26 10.74 -33.31 21.02
C GLN A 26 10.44 -32.46 22.27
N ASP A 27 9.79 -33.07 23.26
CA ASP A 27 9.53 -32.42 24.56
C ASP A 27 10.82 -31.89 25.18
N GLN A 28 10.75 -30.68 25.76
CA GLN A 28 11.88 -29.92 26.34
C GLN A 28 13.00 -29.55 25.36
N ALA A 29 12.89 -29.84 24.06
CA ALA A 29 13.88 -29.43 23.06
C ALA A 29 13.57 -28.03 22.50
N SER A 30 14.60 -27.31 22.07
CA SER A 30 14.44 -26.01 21.40
C SER A 30 15.27 -25.96 20.12
N LEU A 31 14.62 -25.55 19.02
CA LEU A 31 15.22 -25.29 17.72
C LEU A 31 15.20 -23.79 17.47
N HIS A 32 16.36 -23.13 17.61
CA HIS A 32 16.50 -21.71 17.34
C HIS A 32 17.00 -21.47 15.90
N ILE A 33 16.22 -20.75 15.10
CA ILE A 33 16.52 -20.44 13.71
C ILE A 33 16.85 -18.96 13.61
N LYS A 34 18.09 -18.64 13.23
CA LYS A 34 18.55 -17.25 13.12
C LYS A 34 18.09 -16.58 11.83
N GLU A 35 18.07 -15.25 11.85
CA GLU A 35 17.86 -14.44 10.65
C GLU A 35 18.81 -14.87 9.50
N GLY A 36 18.30 -14.84 8.26
CA GLY A 36 19.04 -15.26 7.07
C GLY A 36 19.16 -16.78 6.88
N THR A 37 18.66 -17.58 7.82
CA THR A 37 18.64 -19.05 7.71
C THR A 37 17.39 -19.50 6.95
N LEU A 38 17.54 -20.52 6.09
CA LEU A 38 16.43 -21.29 5.51
C LEU A 38 16.50 -22.72 6.03
N VAL A 39 15.41 -23.17 6.65
CA VAL A 39 15.18 -24.58 6.99
C VAL A 39 14.14 -25.13 6.02
N TYR A 40 14.49 -26.19 5.29
CA TYR A 40 13.61 -26.86 4.35
C TYR A 40 13.25 -28.27 4.86
N GLY A 41 11.98 -28.65 4.76
CA GLY A 41 11.50 -30.00 5.04
C GLY A 41 10.46 -30.47 4.02
N GLY A 42 10.70 -31.61 3.39
CA GLY A 42 9.71 -32.30 2.55
C GLY A 42 8.70 -33.16 3.33
N GLY A 43 8.75 -33.14 4.66
CA GLY A 43 7.90 -33.94 5.54
C GLY A 43 7.36 -33.10 6.70
N GLU A 44 6.55 -33.70 7.58
CA GLU A 44 5.85 -32.97 8.63
C GLU A 44 6.79 -32.18 9.57
N LEU A 45 6.41 -30.93 9.87
CA LEU A 45 6.95 -30.15 10.99
C LEU A 45 6.11 -30.46 12.24
N LYS A 46 6.71 -31.13 13.21
CA LYS A 46 6.04 -31.58 14.42
C LYS A 46 6.75 -31.11 15.67
N THR A 47 6.00 -30.57 16.63
CA THR A 47 6.49 -30.29 17.99
C THR A 47 5.75 -31.15 19.00
N VAL A 48 6.45 -31.60 20.05
CA VAL A 48 5.90 -32.46 21.11
C VAL A 48 6.06 -31.77 22.46
N GLY A 49 5.01 -31.78 23.28
CA GLY A 49 5.01 -31.25 24.63
C GLY A 49 5.41 -29.76 24.68
N SER A 50 6.47 -29.46 25.43
CA SER A 50 7.07 -28.13 25.54
C SER A 50 8.12 -27.82 24.46
N GLY A 51 8.31 -28.71 23.48
CA GLY A 51 9.29 -28.49 22.41
C GLY A 51 9.02 -27.21 21.62
N VAL A 52 10.05 -26.41 21.37
CA VAL A 52 9.93 -25.06 20.76
C VAL A 52 10.73 -24.96 19.45
N VAL A 53 10.11 -24.39 18.42
CA VAL A 53 10.73 -23.83 17.22
C VAL A 53 10.71 -22.32 17.37
N ASP A 54 11.86 -21.74 17.66
CA ASP A 54 12.07 -20.33 17.89
C ASP A 54 12.65 -19.67 16.62
N ASN A 55 11.78 -19.13 15.76
CA ASN A 55 12.13 -18.79 14.39
C ASN A 55 12.27 -17.28 14.13
N PHE A 56 13.49 -16.82 13.84
CA PHE A 56 13.80 -15.51 13.27
C PHE A 56 14.13 -15.56 11.76
N GLY A 57 14.26 -16.75 11.19
CA GLY A 57 14.60 -17.00 9.79
C GLY A 57 13.41 -17.46 8.96
N ASN A 58 13.67 -18.37 8.02
CA ASN A 58 12.67 -18.91 7.10
C ASN A 58 12.53 -20.42 7.31
N VAL A 59 11.30 -20.90 7.44
CA VAL A 59 10.97 -22.33 7.44
C VAL A 59 10.09 -22.63 6.24
N MET A 60 10.45 -23.64 5.46
CA MET A 60 9.69 -24.10 4.30
C MET A 60 9.33 -25.57 4.47
N ILE A 61 8.03 -25.86 4.48
CA ILE A 61 7.48 -27.21 4.53
C ILE A 61 6.69 -27.46 3.25
N VAL A 62 7.10 -28.47 2.47
CA VAL A 62 6.46 -28.83 1.20
C VAL A 62 6.04 -30.29 1.24
N GLY A 63 4.76 -30.57 1.03
CA GLY A 63 4.19 -31.93 1.10
C GLY A 63 4.08 -32.50 2.53
N GLY A 64 4.62 -31.80 3.53
CA GLY A 64 4.51 -32.13 4.96
C GLY A 64 3.53 -31.23 5.70
N GLY A 65 2.73 -31.79 6.59
CA GLY A 65 1.84 -31.01 7.47
C GLY A 65 2.58 -30.20 8.54
N VAL A 66 1.83 -29.47 9.36
CA VAL A 66 2.34 -28.82 10.59
C VAL A 66 1.50 -29.27 11.77
N LYS A 67 2.15 -29.76 12.84
CA LYS A 67 1.48 -30.30 14.03
C LYS A 67 2.14 -29.85 15.33
N THR A 68 1.29 -29.55 16.31
CA THR A 68 1.66 -29.34 17.73
C THR A 68 0.93 -30.41 18.54
N VAL A 69 1.67 -31.26 19.25
CA VAL A 69 1.08 -32.35 20.05
C VAL A 69 1.61 -32.33 21.48
N THR A 70 0.83 -32.90 22.40
CA THR A 70 1.24 -33.19 23.77
C THR A 70 2.22 -34.37 23.81
N THR A 71 2.82 -34.65 24.97
CA THR A 71 3.71 -35.81 25.17
C THR A 71 3.00 -37.15 24.94
N THR A 72 1.66 -37.18 25.03
CA THR A 72 0.83 -38.35 24.70
C THR A 72 0.32 -38.33 23.26
N ASN A 73 0.89 -37.49 22.40
CA ASN A 73 0.53 -37.35 20.98
C ASN A 73 -0.91 -36.87 20.70
N ALA A 74 -1.62 -36.32 21.69
CA ALA A 74 -2.89 -35.63 21.48
C ALA A 74 -2.65 -34.20 20.95
N PRO A 75 -3.59 -33.59 20.19
CA PRO A 75 -3.44 -32.22 19.71
C PRO A 75 -3.17 -31.23 20.85
N LYS A 76 -2.16 -30.36 20.68
CA LYS A 76 -1.84 -29.29 21.62
C LYS A 76 -2.25 -27.95 20.99
N THR A 77 -3.15 -27.22 21.66
CA THR A 77 -3.88 -26.07 21.07
C THR A 77 -3.61 -24.73 21.76
N ASP A 78 -2.81 -24.70 22.81
CA ASP A 78 -2.51 -23.52 23.64
C ASP A 78 -1.38 -22.63 23.10
N GLY A 79 -0.60 -23.13 22.13
CA GLY A 79 0.50 -22.42 21.48
C GLY A 79 1.84 -22.58 22.20
N GLY A 80 2.78 -21.67 21.93
CA GLY A 80 4.12 -21.64 22.53
C GLY A 80 5.13 -22.63 21.92
N ASN A 81 4.74 -23.39 20.90
CA ASN A 81 5.60 -24.38 20.27
C ASN A 81 6.28 -23.89 19.00
N ILE A 82 5.58 -23.20 18.10
CA ILE A 82 6.16 -22.71 16.86
C ILE A 82 5.99 -21.20 16.87
N ILE A 83 7.10 -20.47 17.06
CA ILE A 83 7.07 -19.03 17.30
C ILE A 83 7.79 -18.32 16.16
N LEU A 84 7.03 -17.50 15.43
CA LEU A 84 7.54 -16.61 14.40
C LEU A 84 7.88 -15.27 15.03
N ARG A 85 9.16 -15.14 15.39
CA ARG A 85 9.68 -14.00 16.14
C ARG A 85 9.72 -12.74 15.31
N LEU A 86 9.57 -11.61 15.96
CA LEU A 86 9.67 -10.29 15.37
C LEU A 86 10.95 -9.61 15.85
N TRP A 87 11.61 -8.93 14.92
CA TRP A 87 12.70 -8.01 15.21
C TRP A 87 12.36 -6.66 14.62
N SER A 88 12.50 -5.59 15.40
CA SER A 88 12.30 -4.23 14.90
C SER A 88 13.15 -3.23 15.66
N ASN A 89 13.71 -2.27 14.91
CA ASN A 89 14.38 -1.08 15.45
C ASN A 89 13.52 0.18 15.31
N ALA A 90 12.22 0.04 15.03
CA ALA A 90 11.30 1.17 14.89
C ALA A 90 11.12 1.90 16.22
N THR A 91 11.51 3.18 16.25
CA THR A 91 11.40 4.04 17.44
C THR A 91 10.23 5.02 17.38
N THR A 92 9.73 5.33 16.17
CA THR A 92 8.64 6.28 15.96
C THR A 92 7.50 5.65 15.15
N ASN A 93 6.25 5.96 15.51
CA ASN A 93 5.09 5.53 14.74
C ASN A 93 5.18 6.14 13.33
N GLY A 94 5.03 5.30 12.30
CA GLY A 94 5.26 5.67 10.90
C GLY A 94 6.65 5.32 10.36
N SER A 95 7.57 4.85 11.20
CA SER A 95 8.88 4.38 10.72
C SER A 95 8.85 2.96 10.16
N ILE A 96 7.82 2.16 10.48
CA ILE A 96 7.67 0.83 9.89
C ILE A 96 7.18 1.00 8.45
N VAL A 97 7.99 0.58 7.48
CA VAL A 97 7.68 0.66 6.04
C VAL A 97 7.76 -0.71 5.40
N ASN A 98 6.93 -0.94 4.39
CA ASN A 98 7.00 -2.14 3.58
C ASN A 98 8.22 -2.11 2.66
N GLY A 99 8.81 -3.28 2.43
CA GLY A 99 10.04 -3.33 1.63
C GLY A 99 11.29 -2.85 2.36
N GLY A 100 11.23 -2.61 3.69
CA GLY A 100 12.33 -1.98 4.44
C GLY A 100 12.94 -2.86 5.53
N THR A 101 14.14 -2.48 5.96
CA THR A 101 14.91 -3.21 6.99
C THR A 101 14.46 -2.94 8.44
N VAL A 102 13.47 -2.07 8.65
CA VAL A 102 13.03 -1.61 9.99
C VAL A 102 12.29 -2.69 10.79
N ILE A 103 11.67 -3.64 10.09
CA ILE A 103 10.92 -4.74 10.68
C ILE A 103 11.22 -6.04 9.94
N LYS A 104 11.56 -7.08 10.69
CA LYS A 104 11.81 -8.44 10.19
C LYS A 104 11.11 -9.45 11.08
N TYR A 105 10.86 -10.65 10.57
CA TYR A 105 10.17 -11.68 11.34
C TYR A 105 10.40 -13.10 10.80
N GLY A 106 10.34 -14.09 11.69
CA GLY A 106 10.25 -15.48 11.28
C GLY A 106 9.13 -15.69 10.26
N GLN A 107 9.43 -16.43 9.20
CA GLN A 107 8.45 -16.79 8.16
C GLN A 107 8.27 -18.30 8.08
N LEU A 108 7.03 -18.72 7.80
CA LEU A 108 6.66 -20.11 7.62
C LEU A 108 5.91 -20.26 6.29
N TYR A 109 6.51 -21.00 5.38
CA TYR A 109 5.93 -21.40 4.11
C TYR A 109 5.42 -22.83 4.22
N ILE A 110 4.15 -23.04 3.87
CA ILE A 110 3.50 -24.35 3.84
C ILE A 110 2.89 -24.53 2.45
N ASP A 111 3.16 -25.67 1.82
CA ASP A 111 2.68 -25.94 0.46
C ASP A 111 2.53 -27.43 0.16
N GLY A 112 1.78 -27.76 -0.89
CA GLY A 112 1.58 -29.13 -1.33
C GLY A 112 0.79 -30.01 -0.36
N VAL A 113 0.05 -29.40 0.58
CA VAL A 113 -0.78 -30.10 1.57
C VAL A 113 -2.17 -29.47 1.68
N SER A 114 -3.12 -30.25 2.17
CA SER A 114 -4.48 -29.78 2.45
C SER A 114 -4.56 -29.13 3.83
N GLN A 115 -5.64 -28.38 4.10
CA GLN A 115 -5.85 -27.80 5.43
C GLN A 115 -5.94 -28.85 6.55
N SER A 116 -6.39 -30.07 6.26
CA SER A 116 -6.44 -31.16 7.26
C SER A 116 -5.08 -31.66 7.72
N ASP A 117 -4.03 -31.41 6.94
CA ASP A 117 -2.65 -31.78 7.30
C ASP A 117 -2.00 -30.74 8.22
N VAL A 118 -2.60 -29.56 8.34
CA VAL A 118 -2.11 -28.43 9.13
C VAL A 118 -3.05 -28.21 10.31
N THR A 119 -2.63 -28.72 11.46
CA THR A 119 -3.39 -28.65 12.73
C THR A 119 -2.59 -28.00 13.85
N GLY A 120 -1.29 -27.76 13.64
CA GLY A 120 -0.40 -27.16 14.60
C GLY A 120 -0.68 -25.68 14.83
N ILE A 121 -0.53 -25.23 16.08
CA ILE A 121 -0.64 -23.83 16.46
C ILE A 121 0.70 -23.12 16.22
N VAL A 122 0.64 -22.01 15.49
CA VAL A 122 1.75 -21.12 15.25
C VAL A 122 1.48 -19.78 15.94
N ASP A 123 2.46 -19.32 16.70
CA ASP A 123 2.47 -18.03 17.36
C ASP A 123 3.18 -17.01 16.45
N LYS A 124 2.48 -15.96 16.04
CA LYS A 124 3.05 -14.85 15.27
C LYS A 124 3.19 -13.62 16.15
N GLU A 125 4.43 -13.19 16.37
CA GLU A 125 4.70 -11.90 16.99
C GLU A 125 4.31 -10.76 16.05
N TYR A 126 3.59 -9.77 16.57
CA TYR A 126 2.97 -8.68 15.84
C TYR A 126 3.29 -7.32 16.46
N LYS A 127 3.77 -6.42 15.60
CA LYS A 127 3.96 -5.00 15.85
C LYS A 127 3.85 -4.29 14.51
N ASP A 128 3.18 -3.15 14.51
CA ASP A 128 2.97 -2.37 13.28
C ASP A 128 2.77 -0.89 13.60
N ASN A 129 2.68 -0.05 12.57
CA ASN A 129 2.25 1.32 12.78
C ASN A 129 0.81 1.37 13.29
N ALA A 130 0.50 2.36 14.12
CA ALA A 130 -0.87 2.58 14.58
C ALA A 130 -1.68 3.29 13.48
N HIS A 131 -2.77 2.67 13.03
CA HIS A 131 -3.61 3.17 11.93
C HIS A 131 -4.79 4.04 12.38
N GLY A 132 -4.75 4.61 13.59
CA GLY A 132 -5.82 5.47 14.09
C GLY A 132 -6.92 4.69 14.80
N ALA A 133 -8.20 4.94 14.47
CA ALA A 133 -9.36 4.41 15.20
C ALA A 133 -9.62 2.90 15.00
N TYR A 134 -9.05 2.33 13.95
CA TYR A 134 -9.07 0.91 13.67
C TYR A 134 -7.70 0.49 13.15
N GLN A 135 -7.17 -0.61 13.67
CA GLN A 135 -5.98 -1.25 13.11
C GLN A 135 -6.38 -2.09 11.90
N GLN A 136 -5.81 -1.76 10.76
CA GLN A 136 -6.00 -2.48 9.52
C GLN A 136 -5.03 -3.66 9.47
N MET A 137 -5.53 -4.88 9.29
CA MET A 137 -4.71 -6.10 9.32
C MET A 137 -5.38 -7.29 8.62
N ALA A 138 -4.57 -8.27 8.26
CA ALA A 138 -5.00 -9.61 7.89
C ALA A 138 -4.78 -10.59 9.05
N ILE A 139 -5.51 -11.71 9.02
CA ILE A 139 -5.41 -12.77 10.04
C ILE A 139 -5.15 -14.10 9.30
N PRO A 140 -3.89 -14.50 9.12
CA PRO A 140 -3.50 -15.66 8.31
C PRO A 140 -3.68 -16.99 9.07
N PHE A 141 -4.80 -17.13 9.78
CA PHE A 141 -5.11 -18.29 10.61
C PHE A 141 -6.50 -18.87 10.28
N TYR A 142 -6.52 -20.15 9.95
CA TYR A 142 -7.72 -20.94 9.67
C TYR A 142 -8.60 -21.08 10.91
N GLN A 143 -9.89 -20.81 10.76
CA GLN A 143 -10.90 -20.86 11.82
C GLN A 143 -10.52 -20.13 13.12
N LYS A 144 -9.68 -19.10 13.05
CA LYS A 144 -9.30 -18.30 14.21
C LYS A 144 -10.55 -17.66 14.81
N LYS A 145 -10.81 -17.94 16.09
CA LYS A 145 -11.94 -17.33 16.80
C LYS A 145 -11.62 -15.88 17.14
N PHE A 146 -12.54 -14.98 16.78
CA PHE A 146 -12.31 -13.56 16.95
C PHE A 146 -12.35 -13.08 18.41
N ASN A 147 -13.05 -13.79 19.29
CA ASN A 147 -13.08 -13.45 20.71
C ASN A 147 -11.72 -13.65 21.41
N GLU A 148 -10.85 -14.50 20.88
CA GLU A 148 -9.48 -14.72 21.41
C GLU A 148 -8.58 -13.50 21.18
N LEU A 149 -8.85 -12.70 20.13
CA LEU A 149 -8.03 -11.53 19.78
C LEU A 149 -8.02 -10.45 20.87
N SER A 150 -9.07 -10.36 21.70
CA SER A 150 -9.09 -9.40 22.81
C SER A 150 -7.95 -9.67 23.78
N ALA A 151 -7.70 -10.94 24.12
CA ALA A 151 -6.59 -11.31 25.00
C ALA A 151 -5.23 -11.14 24.30
N GLU A 152 -5.13 -11.56 23.03
CA GLU A 152 -3.87 -11.55 22.27
C GLU A 152 -3.36 -10.15 21.93
N LEU A 153 -4.29 -9.21 21.69
CA LEU A 153 -3.99 -7.81 21.38
C LEU A 153 -4.07 -6.89 22.60
N GLY A 154 -4.43 -7.41 23.79
CA GLY A 154 -4.78 -6.56 24.93
C GLY A 154 -5.92 -5.58 24.62
N ALA A 155 -6.84 -5.98 23.74
CA ALA A 155 -7.98 -5.20 23.30
C ALA A 155 -9.25 -5.53 24.10
N ASN A 156 -10.31 -4.75 23.90
CA ASN A 156 -11.65 -5.06 24.40
C ASN A 156 -12.63 -5.01 23.22
N LEU A 157 -12.65 -6.09 22.43
CA LEU A 157 -13.41 -6.15 21.18
C LEU A 157 -14.86 -6.52 21.45
N SER A 158 -15.78 -5.90 20.72
CA SER A 158 -17.22 -6.13 20.85
C SER A 158 -17.94 -6.12 19.50
N ALA A 159 -19.27 -6.26 19.51
CA ALA A 159 -20.09 -6.07 18.31
C ALA A 159 -20.32 -4.58 17.96
N ASN A 160 -19.78 -3.64 18.74
CA ASN A 160 -20.10 -2.23 18.60
C ASN A 160 -19.13 -1.49 17.66
N ARG A 161 -19.63 -1.07 16.49
CA ARG A 161 -18.87 -0.23 15.55
C ARG A 161 -18.68 1.21 16.06
N SER A 162 -19.72 1.86 16.59
CA SER A 162 -19.67 3.30 16.89
C SER A 162 -18.68 3.68 17.99
N ASN A 163 -18.43 2.79 18.94
CA ASN A 163 -17.50 3.04 20.04
C ASN A 163 -16.03 2.69 19.73
N ARG A 164 -15.71 2.28 18.49
CA ARG A 164 -14.37 1.86 18.03
C ARG A 164 -13.81 0.61 18.73
N THR A 165 -14.69 -0.32 19.10
CA THR A 165 -14.31 -1.65 19.64
C THR A 165 -14.74 -2.80 18.73
N GLY A 166 -15.42 -2.50 17.62
CA GLY A 166 -15.89 -3.48 16.66
C GLY A 166 -14.76 -4.19 15.92
N ILE A 167 -15.07 -5.39 15.41
CA ILE A 167 -14.28 -6.04 14.35
C ILE A 167 -15.03 -5.86 13.05
N LEU A 168 -14.35 -5.27 12.06
CA LEU A 168 -14.90 -5.00 10.75
C LEU A 168 -14.21 -5.85 9.69
N VAL A 169 -14.94 -6.20 8.63
CA VAL A 169 -14.41 -6.88 7.44
C VAL A 169 -14.81 -6.11 6.20
N TRP A 170 -13.86 -5.92 5.28
CA TRP A 170 -14.12 -5.23 4.02
C TRP A 170 -14.93 -6.11 3.06
N ASN A 171 -15.97 -5.52 2.47
CA ASN A 171 -16.83 -6.15 1.49
C ASN A 171 -16.62 -5.51 0.11
N ASN A 172 -15.84 -6.18 -0.74
CA ASN A 172 -15.52 -5.71 -2.09
C ASN A 172 -16.77 -5.45 -2.95
N SER A 173 -17.80 -6.32 -2.89
CA SER A 173 -19.01 -6.15 -3.69
C SER A 173 -19.82 -4.92 -3.28
N LYS A 174 -19.83 -4.60 -1.97
CA LYS A 174 -20.64 -3.49 -1.43
C LYS A 174 -19.84 -2.21 -1.16
N VAL A 175 -18.52 -2.25 -1.35
CA VAL A 175 -17.58 -1.14 -1.14
C VAL A 175 -17.78 -0.50 0.24
N ARG A 176 -17.72 -1.34 1.27
CA ARG A 176 -17.89 -0.91 2.67
C ARG A 176 -17.31 -1.94 3.64
N PHE A 177 -17.08 -1.50 4.86
CA PHE A 177 -16.84 -2.38 6.00
C PHE A 177 -18.15 -2.87 6.61
N ASP A 178 -18.33 -4.18 6.67
CA ASP A 178 -19.36 -4.80 7.50
C ASP A 178 -18.82 -5.15 8.89
N HIS A 179 -19.69 -5.35 9.88
CA HIS A 179 -19.29 -5.72 11.25
C HIS A 179 -20.03 -6.97 11.71
N PHE A 180 -19.45 -7.65 12.71
CA PHE A 180 -20.03 -8.86 13.29
C PHE A 180 -19.65 -9.02 14.76
N THR A 181 -20.38 -9.89 15.46
CA THR A 181 -20.10 -10.19 16.87
C THR A 181 -18.91 -11.15 17.00
N PRO A 182 -17.85 -10.83 17.75
CA PRO A 182 -16.64 -11.66 17.82
C PRO A 182 -16.86 -13.08 18.37
N VAL A 183 -17.78 -13.26 19.32
CA VAL A 183 -17.99 -14.52 20.06
C VAL A 183 -18.47 -15.68 19.18
N ASN A 184 -19.21 -15.38 18.11
CA ASN A 184 -19.88 -16.39 17.29
C ASN A 184 -19.22 -16.58 15.92
N ASN A 185 -18.03 -16.00 15.72
CA ASN A 185 -17.43 -15.90 14.39
C ASN A 185 -15.96 -16.30 14.41
N THR A 186 -15.53 -16.88 13.30
CA THR A 186 -14.15 -17.19 12.99
C THR A 186 -13.74 -16.54 11.68
N THR A 187 -12.46 -16.60 11.32
CA THR A 187 -11.97 -16.11 10.03
C THR A 187 -12.73 -16.64 8.81
N ASP A 188 -13.41 -17.79 8.90
CA ASP A 188 -14.36 -18.31 7.90
C ASP A 188 -15.77 -17.71 8.03
N ILE A 189 -15.86 -16.41 8.30
CA ILE A 189 -17.09 -15.67 8.57
C ILE A 189 -18.10 -15.77 7.42
N LYS A 190 -19.37 -16.00 7.77
CA LYS A 190 -20.53 -15.83 6.89
C LYS A 190 -21.48 -14.81 7.52
N LEU A 191 -21.65 -13.65 6.87
CA LEU A 191 -22.58 -12.64 7.37
C LEU A 191 -24.04 -12.99 7.02
N ALA A 192 -24.98 -12.62 7.88
CA ALA A 192 -26.41 -12.96 7.89
C ALA A 192 -27.08 -13.04 6.49
N GLY A 193 -26.96 -14.19 5.81
CA GLY A 193 -27.54 -14.44 4.49
C GLY A 193 -26.81 -13.80 3.29
N HIS A 194 -25.67 -13.15 3.49
CA HIS A 194 -24.90 -12.50 2.43
C HIS A 194 -23.46 -13.03 2.38
N PRO A 195 -22.98 -13.51 1.22
CA PRO A 195 -21.55 -13.82 1.05
C PRO A 195 -20.71 -12.56 1.26
N VAL A 196 -19.76 -12.60 2.19
CA VAL A 196 -18.61 -11.69 2.14
C VAL A 196 -17.69 -12.24 1.08
N ALA A 197 -17.42 -11.46 0.02
CA ALA A 197 -16.63 -11.95 -1.13
C ALA A 197 -15.23 -12.47 -0.73
N ASN A 198 -14.68 -12.03 0.41
CA ASN A 198 -13.37 -12.39 0.91
C ASN A 198 -13.40 -13.27 2.17
N SER A 199 -14.51 -13.93 2.52
CA SER A 199 -14.59 -14.76 3.74
C SER A 199 -13.45 -15.79 3.79
N GLY A 200 -12.76 -15.90 4.94
CA GLY A 200 -11.65 -16.81 5.10
C GLY A 200 -10.28 -16.13 4.94
N ALA A 201 -9.44 -16.72 4.10
CA ALA A 201 -8.00 -16.45 4.09
C ALA A 201 -7.60 -15.06 3.60
N THR A 202 -8.32 -14.48 2.63
CA THR A 202 -7.94 -13.22 1.98
C THR A 202 -8.65 -11.99 2.55
N SER A 203 -9.39 -12.17 3.65
CA SER A 203 -10.14 -11.09 4.29
C SER A 203 -9.24 -9.95 4.76
N TYR A 204 -9.66 -8.74 4.44
CA TYR A 204 -9.14 -7.52 5.03
C TYR A 204 -10.01 -7.12 6.24
N TYR A 205 -9.39 -7.07 7.43
CA TYR A 205 -10.03 -6.69 8.68
C TYR A 205 -9.60 -5.31 9.18
N ALA A 206 -10.54 -4.61 9.82
CA ALA A 206 -10.25 -3.42 10.61
C ALA A 206 -10.68 -3.67 12.07
N ILE A 207 -9.70 -3.72 12.98
CA ILE A 207 -9.87 -4.09 14.40
C ILE A 207 -9.92 -2.83 15.28
N GLY A 208 -10.97 -2.68 16.08
CA GLY A 208 -11.20 -1.46 16.88
C GLY A 208 -10.12 -1.18 17.91
N SER A 209 -9.34 -0.11 17.71
CA SER A 209 -8.11 0.21 18.45
C SER A 209 -8.31 1.07 19.70
N ARG A 210 -9.55 1.22 20.20
CA ARG A 210 -9.81 2.07 21.38
C ARG A 210 -8.95 1.71 22.60
N TYR A 211 -8.68 0.42 22.78
CA TYR A 211 -7.97 -0.12 23.93
C TYR A 211 -6.63 -0.81 23.58
N PHE A 212 -6.22 -0.80 22.31
CA PHE A 212 -4.95 -1.35 21.90
C PHE A 212 -4.27 -0.47 20.86
N ASN A 213 -2.94 -0.49 20.82
CA ASN A 213 -2.15 0.24 19.82
C ASN A 213 -1.08 -0.69 19.27
N ALA A 214 -1.08 -0.93 17.95
CA ALA A 214 -0.16 -1.87 17.30
C ALA A 214 1.32 -1.46 17.39
N PHE A 215 1.61 -0.18 17.66
CA PHE A 215 2.97 0.34 17.74
C PHE A 215 3.51 0.37 19.17
N THR A 216 2.72 0.86 20.12
CA THR A 216 3.13 1.08 21.53
C THR A 216 2.57 0.06 22.51
N GLY A 217 1.76 -0.91 22.08
CA GLY A 217 1.38 -2.01 22.95
C GLY A 217 0.41 -1.67 24.10
N GLY A 218 -0.16 -0.46 24.14
CA GLY A 218 -1.05 0.01 25.21
C GLY A 218 -2.06 1.05 24.75
N THR A 219 -2.95 1.50 25.66
CA THR A 219 -3.89 2.61 25.42
C THR A 219 -3.13 3.83 24.92
N ALA A 220 -3.72 4.61 23.99
CA ALA A 220 -3.10 5.66 23.16
C ALA A 220 -2.12 6.67 23.83
N ASN A 221 -2.00 6.71 25.16
CA ASN A 221 -1.17 7.62 25.93
C ASN A 221 -0.12 6.92 26.84
N THR A 222 0.15 5.62 26.69
CA THR A 222 1.25 4.95 27.41
C THR A 222 2.21 4.32 26.40
N LEU A 223 3.46 4.79 26.37
CA LEU A 223 4.56 4.21 25.58
C LEU A 223 4.99 2.88 26.23
N GLY A 224 4.29 1.80 25.90
CA GLY A 224 4.81 0.44 26.04
C GLY A 224 5.61 0.06 24.79
N THR A 225 6.48 -0.93 24.90
CA THR A 225 7.14 -1.57 23.77
C THR A 225 6.57 -2.97 23.54
N ASN A 226 5.27 -3.17 23.80
CA ASN A 226 4.73 -4.54 23.77
C ASN A 226 4.64 -5.04 22.33
N VAL A 227 5.23 -6.21 22.11
CA VAL A 227 5.00 -7.06 20.95
C VAL A 227 3.82 -7.94 21.30
N PHE A 228 2.80 -7.96 20.44
CA PHE A 228 1.64 -8.85 20.62
C PHE A 228 1.94 -10.21 20.04
N THR A 229 1.22 -11.23 20.50
CA THR A 229 1.32 -12.58 19.92
C THR A 229 -0.06 -13.07 19.56
N ILE A 230 -0.28 -13.27 18.26
CA ILE A 230 -1.52 -13.83 17.74
C ILE A 230 -1.22 -15.25 17.32
N LYS A 231 -2.06 -16.19 17.74
CA LYS A 231 -1.83 -17.61 17.52
C LYS A 231 -3.00 -18.28 16.87
N GLY A 232 -2.72 -19.31 16.08
CA GLY A 232 -3.74 -20.11 15.45
C GLY A 232 -3.14 -21.15 14.52
N VAL A 233 -4.03 -21.90 13.87
CA VAL A 233 -3.66 -22.83 12.80
C VAL A 233 -3.45 -22.01 11.53
N PRO A 234 -2.28 -22.04 10.87
CA PRO A 234 -2.09 -21.31 9.62
C PRO A 234 -3.02 -21.80 8.51
N PHE A 235 -3.41 -20.91 7.60
CA PHE A 235 -4.03 -21.36 6.35
C PHE A 235 -3.05 -22.19 5.52
N ALA A 236 -3.56 -23.23 4.86
CA ALA A 236 -2.78 -24.11 4.01
C ALA A 236 -3.50 -24.41 2.68
N GLY A 237 -2.74 -24.92 1.72
CA GLY A 237 -3.22 -25.19 0.36
C GLY A 237 -3.17 -23.97 -0.56
N ASN A 238 -3.77 -24.11 -1.74
CA ASN A 238 -3.86 -23.02 -2.70
C ASN A 238 -4.95 -22.02 -2.27
N ILE A 239 -4.56 -20.76 -2.10
CA ILE A 239 -5.42 -19.67 -1.65
C ILE A 239 -5.63 -18.72 -2.82
N THR A 240 -6.89 -18.54 -3.21
CA THR A 240 -7.27 -17.75 -4.38
C THR A 240 -8.39 -16.77 -4.05
N ALA A 241 -8.53 -15.71 -4.85
CA ALA A 241 -9.66 -14.79 -4.78
C ALA A 241 -10.19 -14.46 -6.19
N SER A 242 -11.51 -14.35 -6.32
CA SER A 242 -12.13 -13.88 -7.56
C SER A 242 -12.02 -12.36 -7.67
N LEU A 243 -11.62 -11.88 -8.85
CA LEU A 243 -11.56 -10.45 -9.17
C LEU A 243 -12.80 -9.97 -9.94
N THR A 244 -13.97 -10.43 -9.50
CA THR A 244 -15.28 -10.12 -10.09
C THR A 244 -16.15 -9.27 -9.16
N GLY A 245 -16.95 -8.37 -9.74
CA GLY A 245 -18.11 -7.76 -9.07
C GLY A 245 -17.82 -6.73 -7.98
N ALA A 246 -16.59 -6.23 -7.82
CA ALA A 246 -16.30 -5.18 -6.84
C ALA A 246 -16.99 -3.85 -7.20
N GLY A 247 -17.87 -3.39 -6.31
CA GLY A 247 -18.70 -2.21 -6.53
C GLY A 247 -19.79 -2.36 -7.61
N ASP A 248 -20.03 -3.57 -8.11
CA ASP A 248 -21.08 -3.80 -9.09
C ASP A 248 -22.48 -3.61 -8.46
N GLY A 249 -23.35 -2.92 -9.19
CA GLY A 249 -24.67 -2.51 -8.69
C GLY A 249 -24.65 -1.46 -7.57
N VAL A 250 -23.49 -0.96 -7.14
CA VAL A 250 -23.40 0.12 -6.15
C VAL A 250 -23.58 1.48 -6.83
N SER A 251 -24.52 2.28 -6.30
CA SER A 251 -24.73 3.68 -6.72
C SER A 251 -24.09 4.63 -5.71
N PHE A 252 -22.95 5.21 -6.07
CA PHE A 252 -22.24 6.17 -5.21
C PHE A 252 -22.92 7.55 -5.14
N GLY A 253 -23.84 7.85 -6.06
CA GLY A 253 -24.47 9.17 -6.14
C GLY A 253 -23.53 10.24 -6.68
N GLU A 254 -24.08 11.44 -6.94
CA GLU A 254 -23.29 12.58 -7.40
C GLU A 254 -22.25 12.98 -6.34
N GLY A 255 -20.99 13.12 -6.74
CA GLY A 255 -19.90 13.44 -5.80
C GLY A 255 -19.66 12.38 -4.71
N GLY A 256 -20.18 11.16 -4.87
CA GLY A 256 -20.03 10.08 -3.90
C GLY A 256 -20.85 10.25 -2.61
N THR A 257 -21.91 11.06 -2.63
CA THR A 257 -22.67 11.42 -1.42
C THR A 257 -23.71 10.38 -0.99
N SER A 258 -23.96 9.33 -1.78
CA SER A 258 -24.85 8.24 -1.36
C SER A 258 -24.33 7.57 -0.09
N ARG A 259 -25.25 7.06 0.73
CA ARG A 259 -24.91 6.37 1.97
C ARG A 259 -24.91 4.87 1.77
N ASN A 260 -23.97 4.20 2.42
CA ASN A 260 -23.97 2.75 2.54
C ASN A 260 -25.01 2.28 3.59
N TYR A 261 -25.08 0.97 3.83
CA TYR A 261 -26.02 0.37 4.79
C TYR A 261 -25.89 0.90 6.23
N TYR A 262 -24.70 1.37 6.62
CA TYR A 262 -24.43 1.92 7.94
C TYR A 262 -24.57 3.45 8.00
N GLY A 263 -25.09 4.08 6.94
CA GLY A 263 -25.31 5.52 6.89
C GLY A 263 -24.07 6.35 6.53
N GLU A 264 -22.94 5.72 6.20
CA GLU A 264 -21.68 6.40 5.87
C GLU A 264 -21.68 6.80 4.39
N ARG A 265 -21.24 8.02 4.06
CA ARG A 265 -21.15 8.47 2.66
C ARG A 265 -19.92 7.87 1.99
N TYR A 266 -20.03 7.44 0.74
CA TYR A 266 -18.90 6.81 0.04
C TYR A 266 -17.70 7.74 -0.12
N ASN A 267 -17.93 9.03 -0.39
CA ASN A 267 -16.86 10.02 -0.53
C ASN A 267 -16.08 10.34 0.76
N THR A 268 -16.46 9.77 1.91
CA THR A 268 -15.70 9.93 3.15
C THR A 268 -14.68 8.82 3.37
N TYR A 269 -14.67 7.76 2.56
CA TYR A 269 -13.76 6.63 2.76
C TYR A 269 -13.35 5.88 1.48
N VAL A 270 -14.01 6.12 0.35
CA VAL A 270 -13.63 5.57 -0.95
C VAL A 270 -12.74 6.59 -1.65
N GLY A 271 -11.47 6.21 -1.85
CA GLY A 271 -10.52 6.92 -2.67
C GLY A 271 -10.10 6.06 -3.87
N ASP A 272 -10.03 6.66 -5.04
CA ASP A 272 -9.47 6.04 -6.25
C ASP A 272 -8.48 7.03 -6.87
N HIS A 273 -7.19 6.78 -6.64
CA HIS A 273 -6.13 7.72 -7.01
C HIS A 273 -5.73 7.65 -8.48
N TRP A 274 -6.16 6.59 -9.19
CA TRP A 274 -5.92 6.38 -10.61
C TRP A 274 -7.03 6.99 -11.50
N GLU A 275 -8.24 7.16 -10.97
CA GLU A 275 -9.38 7.75 -11.69
C GLU A 275 -9.59 9.23 -11.31
N HIS A 276 -8.73 10.13 -11.80
CA HIS A 276 -8.75 11.57 -11.45
C HIS A 276 -9.15 12.51 -12.57
N SER A 277 -8.99 12.12 -13.84
CA SER A 277 -9.13 13.03 -14.99
C SER A 277 -10.54 13.60 -15.20
N ASN A 278 -11.59 12.99 -14.64
CA ASN A 278 -12.96 13.50 -14.70
C ASN A 278 -13.50 13.92 -13.32
N VAL A 279 -13.11 15.10 -12.84
CA VAL A 279 -13.45 15.61 -11.48
C VAL A 279 -14.96 15.64 -11.21
N ALA A 280 -15.77 16.14 -12.15
CA ALA A 280 -17.22 16.33 -11.98
C ALA A 280 -18.04 15.04 -12.17
N GLY A 281 -17.53 14.08 -12.96
CA GLY A 281 -18.25 12.87 -13.37
C GLY A 281 -17.70 11.56 -12.81
N ARG A 282 -16.53 11.54 -12.15
CA ARG A 282 -15.81 10.31 -11.75
C ARG A 282 -16.68 9.26 -11.07
N TRP A 283 -17.53 9.67 -10.13
CA TRP A 283 -18.42 8.77 -9.36
C TRP A 283 -19.52 8.06 -10.18
N LYS A 284 -19.73 8.45 -11.44
CA LYS A 284 -20.69 7.80 -12.35
C LYS A 284 -20.09 6.59 -13.06
N ASN A 285 -18.77 6.53 -13.19
CA ASN A 285 -18.07 5.55 -14.03
C ASN A 285 -17.31 4.52 -13.17
N ASN A 286 -15.99 4.45 -13.32
CA ASN A 286 -15.13 3.43 -12.72
C ASN A 286 -14.56 3.82 -11.35
N TYR A 287 -14.74 5.08 -10.92
CA TYR A 287 -14.25 5.55 -9.63
C TYR A 287 -14.86 4.73 -8.49
N GLY A 288 -14.01 4.14 -7.65
CA GLY A 288 -14.46 3.31 -6.52
C GLY A 288 -14.99 1.93 -6.93
N LYS A 289 -14.98 1.58 -8.22
CA LYS A 289 -15.34 0.25 -8.75
C LYS A 289 -14.11 -0.51 -9.18
N ASN A 290 -14.22 -1.84 -9.25
CA ASN A 290 -13.12 -2.73 -9.62
C ASN A 290 -11.89 -2.55 -8.72
N ILE A 291 -12.14 -2.18 -7.47
CA ILE A 291 -11.17 -2.06 -6.40
C ILE A 291 -11.38 -3.21 -5.44
N TYR A 292 -10.35 -4.02 -5.26
CA TYR A 292 -10.37 -5.18 -4.38
C TYR A 292 -9.37 -4.97 -3.25
N GLN A 293 -9.83 -5.07 -2.01
CA GLN A 293 -8.94 -5.00 -0.85
C GLN A 293 -8.82 -6.38 -0.21
N PHE A 294 -7.58 -6.78 0.05
CA PHE A 294 -7.21 -8.10 0.51
C PHE A 294 -6.23 -8.04 1.68
N GLY A 295 -6.30 -9.07 2.51
CA GLY A 295 -5.27 -9.38 3.50
C GLY A 295 -4.26 -10.39 2.95
N ASN A 296 -3.01 -10.34 3.44
CA ASN A 296 -2.04 -11.41 3.18
C ASN A 296 -2.46 -12.68 3.93
N PRO A 297 -2.81 -13.78 3.22
CA PRO A 297 -3.29 -15.01 3.83
C PRO A 297 -2.17 -15.89 4.42
N TYR A 298 -0.90 -15.57 4.17
CA TYR A 298 0.25 -16.41 4.50
C TYR A 298 1.08 -15.84 5.66
N LEU A 299 1.87 -16.73 6.26
CA LEU A 299 2.95 -16.40 7.20
C LEU A 299 4.29 -16.13 6.50
N THR A 300 4.24 -15.85 5.19
CA THR A 300 5.33 -15.35 4.36
C THR A 300 4.98 -13.99 3.76
N ASN A 301 5.97 -13.28 3.25
CA ASN A 301 5.73 -12.10 2.45
C ASN A 301 5.04 -12.45 1.13
N ILE A 302 4.33 -11.47 0.59
CA ILE A 302 3.82 -11.46 -0.77
C ILE A 302 4.52 -10.32 -1.50
N ASN A 303 4.98 -10.56 -2.72
CA ASN A 303 5.60 -9.55 -3.56
C ASN A 303 4.67 -9.19 -4.72
N LEU A 304 4.14 -7.97 -4.69
CA LEU A 304 3.25 -7.46 -5.72
C LEU A 304 3.99 -6.94 -6.96
N LYS A 305 5.32 -6.82 -6.95
CA LYS A 305 6.12 -6.35 -8.12
C LYS A 305 5.73 -7.06 -9.42
N TYR A 306 5.38 -8.34 -9.35
CA TYR A 306 5.06 -9.16 -10.53
C TYR A 306 3.57 -9.46 -10.71
N ILE A 307 2.67 -8.89 -9.90
CA ILE A 307 1.23 -9.19 -10.03
C ILE A 307 0.66 -8.76 -11.38
N GLY A 308 1.26 -7.76 -12.04
CA GLY A 308 0.89 -7.34 -13.39
C GLY A 308 1.18 -8.36 -14.50
N THR A 309 1.97 -9.41 -14.23
CA THR A 309 2.13 -10.54 -15.17
C THR A 309 1.02 -11.57 -15.04
N VAL A 310 0.31 -11.56 -13.90
CA VAL A 310 -0.80 -12.47 -13.58
C VAL A 310 -2.15 -11.87 -14.00
N ILE A 311 -2.30 -10.55 -13.85
CA ILE A 311 -3.53 -9.80 -14.13
C ILE A 311 -3.27 -8.83 -15.28
N ASP A 312 -3.93 -9.07 -16.42
CA ASP A 312 -3.76 -8.33 -17.68
C ASP A 312 -4.39 -6.93 -17.68
N ASN A 313 -5.51 -6.75 -16.98
CA ASN A 313 -6.21 -5.47 -16.88
C ASN A 313 -5.91 -4.69 -15.59
N LEU A 314 -4.81 -5.04 -14.91
CA LEU A 314 -4.32 -4.37 -13.71
C LEU A 314 -3.88 -2.95 -14.01
N VAL A 315 -4.34 -2.01 -13.18
CA VAL A 315 -3.94 -0.60 -13.25
C VAL A 315 -2.87 -0.33 -12.21
N GLY A 316 -3.14 -0.72 -10.97
CA GLY A 316 -2.26 -0.48 -9.87
C GLY A 316 -2.62 -1.27 -8.62
N VAL A 317 -1.69 -1.27 -7.68
CA VAL A 317 -1.89 -1.74 -6.32
C VAL A 317 -1.49 -0.65 -5.35
N ARG A 318 -2.10 -0.69 -4.17
CA ARG A 318 -1.66 0.13 -3.05
C ARG A 318 -1.33 -0.77 -1.88
N VAL A 319 -0.14 -0.55 -1.33
CA VAL A 319 0.41 -1.30 -0.20
C VAL A 319 0.34 -0.44 1.05
N GLU A 320 -0.08 -1.05 2.17
CA GLU A 320 -0.36 -0.40 3.45
C GLU A 320 -1.49 0.64 3.41
N PRO A 321 -2.29 0.72 4.48
CA PRO A 321 -2.96 1.96 4.81
C PRO A 321 -2.01 2.92 5.51
N SER A 322 -2.23 4.22 5.30
CA SER A 322 -1.47 5.28 5.96
C SER A 322 -1.55 5.17 7.50
N THR A 323 -0.50 5.60 8.21
CA THR A 323 -0.39 5.74 9.68
C THR A 323 -1.38 6.70 10.33
N ASN A 324 -2.33 7.18 9.56
CA ASN A 324 -2.99 8.44 9.77
C ASN A 324 -4.47 8.34 9.33
N VAL A 325 -5.05 7.14 9.35
CA VAL A 325 -6.48 6.95 9.09
C VAL A 325 -7.26 7.52 10.28
N LYS A 326 -7.58 8.82 10.20
CA LYS A 326 -8.56 9.43 11.10
C LYS A 326 -9.93 8.79 10.80
N ALA A 327 -10.81 8.80 11.79
CA ALA A 327 -12.21 8.34 11.67
C ALA A 327 -13.03 9.10 10.60
N THR A 328 -12.42 10.06 9.89
CA THR A 328 -12.98 10.84 8.79
C THR A 328 -12.59 10.31 7.40
N GLY A 329 -11.85 9.19 7.33
CA GLY A 329 -11.48 8.47 6.10
C GLY A 329 -10.70 9.26 5.04
N ALA A 330 -10.05 10.35 5.44
CA ALA A 330 -9.00 10.97 4.64
C ALA A 330 -7.71 10.16 4.82
N GLU A 331 -7.32 9.42 3.78
CA GLU A 331 -6.06 8.68 3.75
C GLU A 331 -4.91 9.67 3.49
N LEU A 332 -3.94 9.69 4.41
CA LEU A 332 -2.90 10.72 4.46
C LEU A 332 -1.58 10.28 3.79
N GLY A 333 -1.63 9.23 2.96
CA GLY A 333 -0.48 8.63 2.27
C GLY A 333 -0.76 7.18 1.83
N GLY A 334 0.09 6.65 0.95
CA GLY A 334 0.01 5.26 0.50
C GLY A 334 1.21 4.93 -0.37
N THR A 335 1.64 3.67 -0.34
CA THR A 335 2.64 3.14 -1.26
C THR A 335 1.92 2.75 -2.54
N TYR A 336 2.13 3.48 -3.62
CA TYR A 336 1.42 3.27 -4.88
C TYR A 336 2.33 2.61 -5.92
N ILE A 337 1.86 1.52 -6.49
CA ILE A 337 2.50 0.87 -7.63
C ILE A 337 1.51 0.81 -8.78
N SER A 338 1.87 1.39 -9.93
CA SER A 338 1.12 1.28 -11.18
C SER A 338 1.76 0.22 -12.09
N TYR A 339 1.03 -0.28 -13.09
CA TYR A 339 1.54 -1.29 -14.01
C TYR A 339 1.37 -0.87 -15.48
N VAL A 340 2.48 -0.91 -16.22
CA VAL A 340 2.53 -0.62 -17.65
C VAL A 340 2.86 -1.90 -18.39
N GLY A 341 1.86 -2.53 -19.01
CA GLY A 341 2.07 -3.79 -19.72
C GLY A 341 2.63 -4.90 -18.82
N GLY A 342 2.22 -4.92 -17.54
CA GLY A 342 2.70 -5.85 -16.52
C GLY A 342 3.97 -5.43 -15.79
N VAL A 343 4.63 -4.34 -16.21
CA VAL A 343 5.82 -3.80 -15.53
C VAL A 343 5.42 -2.83 -14.44
N ALA A 344 5.88 -3.06 -13.22
CA ALA A 344 5.62 -2.19 -12.06
C ALA A 344 6.34 -0.84 -12.15
N THR A 345 5.65 0.24 -11.75
CA THR A 345 6.16 1.61 -11.63
C THR A 345 5.63 2.27 -10.35
N GLY A 346 6.20 3.40 -9.92
CA GLY A 346 5.95 4.00 -8.61
C GLY A 346 6.85 3.42 -7.52
N ASP A 347 6.27 3.10 -6.36
CA ASP A 347 6.95 2.57 -5.17
C ASP A 347 7.34 1.09 -5.29
N VAL A 348 7.99 0.71 -6.40
CA VAL A 348 8.31 -0.68 -6.72
C VAL A 348 9.04 -1.40 -5.58
N LYS A 349 10.01 -0.74 -4.93
CA LYS A 349 10.80 -1.32 -3.82
C LYS A 349 9.97 -1.62 -2.56
N GLN A 350 8.80 -1.00 -2.43
CA GLN A 350 7.89 -1.17 -1.30
C GLN A 350 6.70 -2.09 -1.63
N ALA A 351 6.74 -2.82 -2.76
CA ALA A 351 5.69 -3.73 -3.21
C ALA A 351 5.50 -5.01 -2.36
N ILE A 352 6.16 -5.11 -1.21
CA ILE A 352 6.06 -6.26 -0.31
C ILE A 352 4.87 -6.08 0.62
N VAL A 353 4.02 -7.10 0.73
CA VAL A 353 2.98 -7.19 1.77
C VAL A 353 3.43 -8.22 2.80
N ARG A 354 3.67 -7.75 4.03
CA ARG A 354 4.11 -8.57 5.16
C ARG A 354 2.98 -9.51 5.62
N PRO A 355 3.25 -10.63 6.34
CA PRO A 355 2.23 -11.37 7.06
C PRO A 355 1.39 -10.42 7.90
N MET A 356 0.08 -10.63 7.88
CA MET A 356 -0.91 -9.75 8.52
C MET A 356 -1.03 -8.34 7.92
N GLY A 357 -0.31 -8.03 6.84
CA GLY A 357 -0.47 -6.81 6.05
C GLY A 357 -1.68 -6.87 5.12
N THR A 358 -2.05 -5.72 4.58
CA THR A 358 -3.21 -5.55 3.69
C THR A 358 -2.82 -4.73 2.46
N PHE A 359 -3.57 -4.88 1.38
CA PHE A 359 -3.33 -4.15 0.14
C PHE A 359 -4.60 -4.02 -0.71
N GLU A 360 -4.56 -3.09 -1.63
CA GLU A 360 -5.61 -2.83 -2.61
C GLU A 360 -5.13 -3.16 -4.02
N VAL A 361 -6.05 -3.64 -4.86
CA VAL A 361 -5.86 -3.93 -6.29
C VAL A 361 -6.91 -3.17 -7.08
N LYS A 362 -6.47 -2.29 -7.99
CA LYS A 362 -7.32 -1.56 -8.94
C LYS A 362 -7.23 -2.19 -10.32
N LEU A 363 -8.39 -2.51 -10.90
CA LEU A 363 -8.50 -2.93 -12.30
C LEU A 363 -9.14 -1.84 -13.15
N SER A 364 -8.80 -1.85 -14.44
CA SER A 364 -9.35 -0.92 -15.42
C SER A 364 -10.81 -1.22 -15.78
N ALA A 365 -11.23 -2.48 -15.61
CA ALA A 365 -12.57 -2.97 -15.86
C ALA A 365 -12.85 -4.22 -15.01
N PRO A 366 -14.11 -4.70 -14.92
CA PRO A 366 -14.39 -5.99 -14.31
C PRO A 366 -13.59 -7.12 -14.97
N SER A 367 -13.12 -8.08 -14.18
CA SER A 367 -12.38 -9.24 -14.65
C SER A 367 -13.06 -10.52 -14.20
N THR A 368 -12.91 -11.62 -14.94
CA THR A 368 -13.29 -12.96 -14.49
C THR A 368 -12.10 -13.75 -13.95
N ARG A 369 -10.92 -13.12 -13.85
CA ARG A 369 -9.71 -13.79 -13.38
C ARG A 369 -9.79 -14.13 -11.89
N VAL A 370 -9.09 -15.19 -11.56
CA VAL A 370 -8.83 -15.63 -10.20
C VAL A 370 -7.39 -15.28 -9.88
N LEU A 371 -7.19 -14.48 -8.82
CA LEU A 371 -5.88 -14.19 -8.30
C LEU A 371 -5.43 -15.38 -7.44
N ASP A 372 -4.33 -16.02 -7.83
CA ASP A 372 -3.65 -17.04 -7.05
C ASP A 372 -2.55 -16.40 -6.20
N PHE A 373 -2.74 -16.37 -4.89
CA PHE A 373 -1.79 -15.74 -3.97
C PHE A 373 -0.51 -16.57 -3.81
N SER A 374 -0.55 -17.87 -4.12
CA SER A 374 0.60 -18.77 -3.97
C SER A 374 1.76 -18.36 -4.88
N GLN A 375 1.45 -17.78 -6.05
CA GLN A 375 2.40 -17.28 -7.05
C GLN A 375 3.18 -16.04 -6.58
N LEU A 376 2.66 -15.35 -5.56
CA LEU A 376 3.23 -14.09 -5.09
C LEU A 376 4.07 -14.26 -3.82
N ARG A 377 4.09 -15.45 -3.22
CA ARG A 377 4.82 -15.73 -1.97
C ARG A 377 6.33 -15.53 -2.14
N LYS A 378 6.95 -14.85 -1.18
CA LYS A 378 8.40 -14.69 -1.07
C LYS A 378 8.82 -14.67 0.39
N PHE A 379 10.07 -15.06 0.66
CA PHE A 379 10.71 -14.79 1.95
C PHE A 379 11.42 -13.43 1.99
N ALA A 380 11.70 -12.83 0.84
CA ALA A 380 12.39 -11.56 0.77
C ALA A 380 11.58 -10.43 1.43
N TYR A 381 12.25 -9.58 2.20
CA TYR A 381 11.64 -8.41 2.84
C TYR A 381 11.58 -7.20 1.94
N GLU A 382 12.27 -7.23 0.80
CA GLU A 382 12.38 -6.14 -0.16
C GLU A 382 12.03 -6.66 -1.55
N ALA A 383 11.41 -5.80 -2.37
CA ALA A 383 11.17 -6.09 -3.78
C ALA A 383 12.47 -5.79 -4.55
N ASN A 384 13.38 -6.78 -4.58
CA ASN A 384 14.69 -6.61 -5.21
C ASN A 384 14.62 -6.38 -6.72
N SER A 385 15.63 -5.65 -7.18
CA SER A 385 15.76 -5.07 -8.50
C SER A 385 16.87 -5.73 -9.35
N SER A 386 17.08 -7.03 -9.13
CA SER A 386 18.02 -7.82 -9.93
C SER A 386 17.54 -9.26 -10.10
N ASN A 387 17.86 -9.83 -11.27
CA ASN A 387 17.81 -11.26 -11.61
C ASN A 387 18.68 -12.14 -10.68
N THR A 388 19.29 -11.60 -9.64
CA THR A 388 19.98 -12.37 -8.61
C THR A 388 19.00 -12.78 -7.53
N SER A 389 18.65 -14.07 -7.54
CA SER A 389 17.97 -14.79 -6.46
C SER A 389 18.63 -14.42 -5.12
N THR A 390 17.98 -13.58 -4.32
CA THR A 390 18.50 -13.22 -3.00
C THR A 390 18.23 -14.39 -2.04
N TYR A 391 19.33 -15.11 -1.74
CA TYR A 391 19.49 -16.54 -1.40
C TYR A 391 19.03 -17.49 -2.53
N PRO A 392 19.79 -18.58 -2.84
CA PRO A 392 19.42 -19.51 -3.92
C PRO A 392 18.02 -20.06 -3.64
N GLY A 393 17.03 -19.63 -4.42
CA GLY A 393 15.67 -20.16 -4.32
C GLY A 393 14.72 -19.38 -3.43
N GLY A 394 14.61 -18.05 -3.62
CA GLY A 394 13.41 -17.30 -3.26
C GLY A 394 12.18 -17.84 -4.00
N VAL A 395 11.66 -18.98 -3.52
CA VAL A 395 10.66 -19.91 -4.08
C VAL A 395 10.34 -19.69 -5.55
N THR A 396 11.08 -20.40 -6.40
CA THR A 396 10.49 -21.14 -7.50
C THR A 396 10.61 -22.61 -7.11
N VAL A 397 9.50 -23.25 -6.81
CA VAL A 397 9.40 -24.70 -6.98
C VAL A 397 8.19 -24.90 -7.87
N LEU A 398 8.47 -25.04 -9.17
CA LEU A 398 7.59 -25.81 -10.04
C LEU A 398 7.35 -27.13 -9.32
N SER A 399 6.13 -27.35 -8.83
CA SER A 399 5.70 -28.70 -8.49
C SER A 399 5.81 -29.56 -9.76
N GLU A 400 6.45 -30.71 -9.63
CA GLU A 400 6.85 -31.71 -10.63
C GLU A 400 5.78 -32.17 -11.66
N PRO A 401 6.16 -32.92 -12.72
CA PRO A 401 5.72 -32.70 -14.08
C PRO A 401 4.26 -33.11 -14.31
N ALA A 402 3.44 -32.16 -14.74
CA ALA A 402 2.33 -32.50 -15.61
C ALA A 402 2.94 -32.91 -16.95
N SER A 403 2.88 -34.21 -17.25
CA SER A 403 3.12 -34.76 -18.58
C SER A 403 2.48 -33.87 -19.64
N GLU A 404 3.28 -33.47 -20.63
CA GLU A 404 2.88 -32.73 -21.83
C GLU A 404 2.43 -31.26 -21.62
N SER A 405 3.38 -30.35 -21.36
CA SER A 405 3.16 -28.92 -21.65
C SER A 405 4.48 -28.13 -21.78
N LEU A 406 5.05 -28.12 -22.98
CA LEU A 406 5.48 -26.93 -23.72
C LEU A 406 6.03 -25.68 -22.98
N PHE A 407 6.89 -25.78 -21.95
CA PHE A 407 7.67 -24.63 -21.46
C PHE A 407 9.10 -25.03 -21.08
N SER A 408 9.99 -24.88 -22.06
CA SER A 408 11.43 -24.69 -21.88
C SER A 408 11.69 -23.30 -21.30
N GLU A 409 12.81 -23.18 -20.59
CA GLU A 409 13.48 -21.94 -20.15
C GLU A 409 13.09 -21.36 -18.79
N MET A 410 13.65 -21.98 -17.75
CA MET A 410 13.88 -21.33 -16.46
C MET A 410 15.33 -21.59 -16.02
N SER A 411 16.31 -21.07 -16.77
CA SER A 411 17.68 -20.77 -16.34
C SER A 411 18.52 -20.25 -17.50
N THR A 412 19.45 -19.35 -17.15
CA THR A 412 20.57 -18.79 -17.92
C THR A 412 20.28 -17.54 -18.75
N ASN A 413 21.17 -16.56 -18.58
CA ASN A 413 21.32 -15.33 -19.33
C ASN A 413 20.67 -15.39 -20.72
N SER A 414 19.54 -14.71 -20.84
CA SER A 414 19.08 -14.29 -22.14
C SER A 414 18.64 -12.85 -22.01
N THR A 415 19.30 -12.01 -22.78
CA THR A 415 18.67 -10.96 -23.57
C THR A 415 17.52 -11.52 -24.44
N ALA A 416 16.63 -12.33 -23.86
CA ALA A 416 15.37 -12.71 -24.44
C ALA A 416 14.54 -11.46 -24.29
N ARG A 417 14.65 -10.61 -25.31
CA ARG A 417 13.51 -9.84 -25.80
C ARG A 417 12.27 -10.67 -25.52
N ILE A 418 11.43 -10.17 -24.62
CA ILE A 418 10.05 -10.60 -24.55
C ILE A 418 9.51 -10.30 -25.94
N THR A 419 9.47 -11.31 -26.82
CA THR A 419 8.77 -11.22 -28.10
C THR A 419 7.27 -11.31 -27.85
N ASN A 420 6.77 -10.40 -27.02
CA ASN A 420 5.46 -9.83 -27.28
C ASN A 420 5.68 -8.97 -28.53
N ASN A 421 4.77 -9.06 -29.49
CA ASN A 421 4.74 -8.19 -30.66
C ASN A 421 4.42 -6.74 -30.24
N ILE A 422 5.33 -6.11 -29.50
CA ILE A 422 5.28 -4.73 -29.06
C ILE A 422 6.73 -4.23 -29.14
N SER A 423 6.90 -3.08 -29.79
CA SER A 423 8.12 -2.30 -30.02
C SER A 423 9.31 -2.51 -29.07
N ASN A 424 10.53 -2.24 -29.57
CA ASN A 424 11.81 -2.15 -28.82
C ASN A 424 11.83 -1.10 -27.65
N SER A 425 10.72 -0.86 -26.94
CA SER A 425 10.57 0.15 -25.90
C SER A 425 10.54 -0.47 -24.51
N THR A 426 11.47 -0.04 -23.65
CA THR A 426 11.47 -0.35 -22.20
C THR A 426 10.61 0.65 -21.43
N VAL A 427 10.08 0.23 -20.27
CA VAL A 427 9.43 1.13 -19.30
C VAL A 427 10.51 1.71 -18.39
N LYS A 428 10.57 3.04 -18.30
CA LYS A 428 11.60 3.77 -17.56
C LYS A 428 10.95 4.55 -16.44
N GLN A 429 11.63 4.69 -15.32
CA GLN A 429 11.14 5.45 -14.19
C GLN A 429 12.26 6.26 -13.56
N LEU A 430 11.95 7.51 -13.25
CA LEU A 430 12.71 8.35 -12.34
C LEU A 430 11.90 8.58 -11.07
N GLY A 431 12.38 8.07 -9.94
CA GLY A 431 11.94 8.48 -8.61
C GLY A 431 12.73 9.69 -8.13
N VAL A 432 12.04 10.71 -7.63
CA VAL A 432 12.64 11.92 -7.04
C VAL A 432 12.24 11.97 -5.57
N ILE A 433 13.23 11.90 -4.69
CA ILE A 433 13.05 11.75 -3.24
C ILE A 433 13.52 13.03 -2.55
N ALA A 434 12.61 13.69 -1.84
CA ALA A 434 12.87 14.89 -1.05
C ALA A 434 13.41 14.51 0.34
N LEU A 435 14.60 15.00 0.68
CA LEU A 435 15.28 14.71 1.94
C LEU A 435 15.46 15.98 2.79
N ASP A 436 15.36 15.83 4.11
CA ASP A 436 15.70 16.87 5.09
C ASP A 436 17.22 17.05 5.26
N ALA A 437 17.62 17.88 6.22
CA ALA A 437 19.01 18.17 6.54
C ALA A 437 19.80 16.95 7.04
N ASP A 438 19.11 15.98 7.66
CA ASP A 438 19.70 14.75 8.20
C ASP A 438 19.69 13.60 7.16
N GLY A 439 19.16 13.87 5.97
CA GLY A 439 19.04 12.89 4.88
C GLY A 439 17.85 11.93 5.05
N LYS A 440 16.90 12.25 5.93
CA LYS A 440 15.65 11.50 6.09
C LYS A 440 14.65 11.94 5.04
N GLU A 441 13.91 10.98 4.52
CA GLU A 441 12.88 11.23 3.52
C GLU A 441 11.67 11.96 4.10
N LEU A 442 11.28 13.04 3.41
CA LEU A 442 10.08 13.83 3.67
C LEU A 442 8.96 13.55 2.66
N GLY A 443 9.31 13.05 1.47
CA GLY A 443 8.36 12.63 0.44
C GLY A 443 9.06 12.28 -0.86
N ARG A 444 8.28 11.82 -1.83
CA ARG A 444 8.77 11.42 -3.16
C ARG A 444 7.71 11.63 -4.23
N THR A 445 8.12 11.59 -5.49
CA THR A 445 7.27 11.58 -6.68
C THR A 445 7.97 10.81 -7.80
N TYR A 446 7.21 10.37 -8.79
CA TYR A 446 7.71 9.54 -9.90
C TYR A 446 7.40 10.15 -11.26
N TYR A 447 8.34 10.00 -12.19
CA TYR A 447 8.17 10.27 -13.61
C TYR A 447 8.44 9.00 -14.42
N VAL A 448 7.39 8.48 -15.06
CA VAL A 448 7.38 7.22 -15.81
C VAL A 448 7.37 7.51 -17.32
N VAL A 449 8.18 6.78 -18.08
CA VAL A 449 8.33 7.02 -19.53
C VAL A 449 8.31 5.71 -20.30
N HIS A 450 7.45 5.62 -21.32
CA HIS A 450 7.34 4.45 -22.20
C HIS A 450 6.67 4.81 -23.54
N ALA A 451 6.81 3.94 -24.56
CA ALA A 451 6.26 4.16 -25.91
C ALA A 451 4.74 4.37 -25.97
N ASN A 452 4.01 3.78 -25.03
CA ASN A 452 2.55 3.84 -24.96
C ASN A 452 2.05 4.82 -23.89
N GLY A 453 2.95 5.65 -23.33
CA GLY A 453 2.60 6.64 -22.32
C GLY A 453 1.69 7.71 -22.93
N ILE A 454 0.84 8.28 -22.10
CA ILE A 454 -0.01 9.40 -22.48
C ILE A 454 0.63 10.66 -21.92
N SER A 455 0.96 11.60 -22.80
CA SER A 455 1.48 12.92 -22.40
C SER A 455 0.30 13.88 -22.23
N GLY A 456 0.24 14.56 -21.09
CA GLY A 456 -0.87 15.37 -20.64
C GLY A 456 -2.08 14.54 -20.20
N GLN A 457 -3.19 15.21 -19.92
CA GLN A 457 -4.31 14.59 -19.22
C GLN A 457 -4.81 13.29 -19.89
N PRO A 458 -4.84 12.17 -19.14
CA PRO A 458 -5.24 10.89 -19.71
C PRO A 458 -6.76 10.81 -19.87
N THR A 459 -7.20 10.38 -21.05
CA THR A 459 -8.61 10.15 -21.40
C THR A 459 -9.12 8.76 -21.00
N LYS A 460 -8.22 7.90 -20.52
CA LYS A 460 -8.46 6.53 -20.02
C LYS A 460 -7.56 6.30 -18.82
N LEU A 461 -7.83 5.27 -18.03
CA LEU A 461 -6.93 4.88 -16.94
C LEU A 461 -5.52 4.63 -17.45
N SER A 462 -4.55 5.11 -16.69
CA SER A 462 -3.14 5.07 -17.03
C SER A 462 -2.27 4.81 -15.79
N SER A 463 -0.95 4.95 -15.91
CA SER A 463 -0.05 4.75 -14.76
C SER A 463 -0.02 5.93 -13.79
N GLN A 464 -0.65 7.05 -14.14
CA GLN A 464 -0.72 8.23 -13.30
C GLN A 464 -1.45 7.98 -11.98
N VAL A 465 -0.96 8.61 -10.92
CA VAL A 465 -1.54 8.56 -9.57
C VAL A 465 -1.54 9.97 -8.99
N THR A 466 -2.68 10.41 -8.46
CA THR A 466 -2.79 11.72 -7.82
C THR A 466 -2.03 11.80 -6.50
N ALA A 467 -1.31 12.91 -6.30
CA ALA A 467 -0.73 13.28 -5.02
C ALA A 467 -1.80 13.85 -4.09
N SER A 468 -1.67 13.55 -2.80
CA SER A 468 -2.51 14.14 -1.75
C SER A 468 -2.01 15.54 -1.37
N SER A 469 -2.84 16.31 -0.66
CA SER A 469 -2.42 17.61 -0.12
C SER A 469 -1.35 17.54 0.99
N LYS A 470 -0.90 16.36 1.40
CA LYS A 470 0.17 16.22 2.39
C LYS A 470 1.50 15.84 1.79
N ASN A 471 1.51 15.44 0.52
CA ASN A 471 2.75 15.30 -0.21
C ASN A 471 3.48 16.66 -0.19
N VAL A 472 4.77 16.61 0.07
CA VAL A 472 5.65 17.80 0.09
C VAL A 472 6.29 18.04 -1.27
N ILE A 473 6.24 17.05 -2.16
CA ILE A 473 6.79 17.05 -3.51
C ILE A 473 5.81 16.34 -4.43
N GLY A 474 5.71 16.81 -5.66
CA GLY A 474 4.83 16.25 -6.68
C GLY A 474 5.03 16.94 -8.03
N THR A 475 4.41 16.37 -9.06
CA THR A 475 4.43 16.89 -10.43
C THR A 475 3.06 17.43 -10.82
N PHE A 476 3.00 18.23 -11.88
CA PHE A 476 1.73 18.69 -12.46
C PHE A 476 1.57 18.10 -13.85
N GLU A 477 0.31 18.04 -14.30
CA GLU A 477 -0.01 17.67 -15.67
C GLU A 477 0.71 18.60 -16.64
N GLU A 478 1.27 18.01 -17.69
CA GLU A 478 2.06 18.72 -18.66
C GLU A 478 1.29 19.06 -19.94
N ALA A 479 1.54 20.26 -20.48
CA ALA A 479 1.03 20.64 -21.79
C ALA A 479 1.75 19.88 -22.89
N LYS A 480 1.11 19.66 -24.05
CA LYS A 480 1.70 18.92 -25.20
C LYS A 480 3.07 19.45 -25.67
N LYS A 481 3.39 20.72 -25.41
CA LYS A 481 4.66 21.36 -25.77
C LYS A 481 5.74 21.28 -24.67
N GLY A 482 5.42 20.73 -23.50
CA GLY A 482 6.23 20.86 -22.30
C GLY A 482 5.72 21.99 -21.40
N GLY A 483 6.04 21.89 -20.10
CA GLY A 483 5.57 22.85 -19.09
C GLY A 483 4.20 22.47 -18.54
N VAL A 484 3.66 23.27 -17.63
CA VAL A 484 2.39 22.97 -16.96
C VAL A 484 1.20 23.15 -17.90
N ASP A 485 0.20 22.28 -17.75
CA ASP A 485 -1.14 22.51 -18.28
C ASP A 485 -1.89 23.51 -17.36
N GLU A 486 -2.00 24.75 -17.82
CA GLU A 486 -2.63 25.83 -17.05
C GLU A 486 -4.12 25.58 -16.78
N ASP A 487 -4.81 24.79 -17.61
CA ASP A 487 -6.22 24.47 -17.41
C ASP A 487 -6.42 23.48 -16.24
N LEU A 488 -5.37 22.74 -15.87
CA LEU A 488 -5.42 21.67 -14.87
C LEU A 488 -4.63 21.96 -13.60
N ILE A 489 -3.87 23.06 -13.58
CA ILE A 489 -2.94 23.42 -12.51
C ILE A 489 -3.59 23.52 -11.12
N GLU A 490 -4.86 23.92 -11.04
CA GLU A 490 -5.62 23.99 -9.77
C GLU A 490 -6.46 22.74 -9.48
N SER A 491 -6.54 21.79 -10.44
CA SER A 491 -7.44 20.64 -10.35
C SER A 491 -6.87 19.49 -9.53
N TYR A 492 -5.62 19.13 -9.80
CA TYR A 492 -4.88 18.08 -9.10
C TYR A 492 -3.38 18.23 -9.36
N TRP A 493 -2.60 17.41 -8.66
CA TRP A 493 -1.19 17.22 -8.89
C TRP A 493 -0.87 15.74 -8.72
N LEU A 494 0.28 15.29 -9.21
CA LEU A 494 0.59 13.89 -9.46
C LEU A 494 1.74 13.41 -8.59
N TYR A 495 1.53 12.23 -7.99
CA TYR A 495 2.52 11.43 -7.27
C TYR A 495 3.28 10.52 -8.22
N ILE A 496 2.56 9.91 -9.18
CA ILE A 496 3.16 9.26 -10.35
C ILE A 496 2.65 10.04 -11.56
N ASN A 497 3.57 10.62 -12.32
CA ASN A 497 3.27 11.15 -13.65
C ASN A 497 3.89 10.24 -14.72
N GLU A 498 3.31 10.23 -15.91
CA GLU A 498 3.75 9.46 -17.05
C GLU A 498 3.89 10.36 -18.29
N ALA A 499 4.74 10.00 -19.24
CA ALA A 499 4.75 10.63 -20.56
C ALA A 499 5.15 9.65 -21.65
N ASN A 500 4.81 9.99 -22.89
CA ASN A 500 5.23 9.24 -24.06
C ASN A 500 6.73 9.45 -24.35
N GLU A 501 7.48 8.36 -24.53
CA GLU A 501 8.93 8.47 -24.73
C GLU A 501 9.35 9.12 -26.05
N ASN A 502 8.45 9.16 -27.06
CA ASN A 502 8.75 9.67 -28.39
C ASN A 502 8.27 11.11 -28.55
N ASP A 503 6.99 11.38 -28.25
CA ASP A 503 6.42 12.72 -28.46
C ASP A 503 6.77 13.72 -27.36
N PHE A 504 7.18 13.24 -26.18
CA PHE A 504 7.51 14.07 -25.02
C PHE A 504 9.00 14.14 -24.72
N LYS A 505 9.84 13.56 -25.60
CA LYS A 505 11.29 13.59 -25.43
C LYS A 505 11.83 15.03 -25.41
N GLY A 506 12.66 15.33 -24.42
CA GLY A 506 13.29 16.63 -24.21
C GLY A 506 12.33 17.73 -23.74
N LYS A 507 11.08 17.39 -23.43
CA LYS A 507 10.07 18.34 -22.91
C LYS A 507 9.95 18.24 -21.40
N GLU A 508 9.49 19.33 -20.81
CA GLU A 508 9.42 19.50 -19.36
C GLU A 508 8.16 18.89 -18.76
N VAL A 509 8.34 18.05 -17.74
CA VAL A 509 7.33 17.75 -16.72
C VAL A 509 7.55 18.67 -15.51
N PRO A 510 6.62 19.58 -15.18
CA PRO A 510 6.76 20.49 -14.05
C PRO A 510 6.70 19.75 -12.72
N MET A 511 7.66 20.05 -11.83
CA MET A 511 7.69 19.53 -10.46
C MET A 511 7.76 20.67 -9.45
N ARG A 512 7.13 20.49 -8.28
CA ARG A 512 7.15 21.46 -7.18
C ARG A 512 7.44 20.82 -5.84
N ILE A 513 8.04 21.61 -4.96
CA ILE A 513 8.27 21.28 -3.55
C ILE A 513 7.57 22.34 -2.68
N TYR A 514 6.72 21.88 -1.77
CA TYR A 514 5.95 22.70 -0.83
C TYR A 514 6.36 22.40 0.63
N SER A 515 7.67 22.42 0.90
CA SER A 515 8.21 22.37 2.25
C SER A 515 9.59 23.00 2.31
N SER A 516 9.81 23.92 3.25
CA SER A 516 11.12 24.54 3.50
C SER A 516 12.12 23.59 4.15
N ASP A 517 11.66 22.44 4.64
CA ASP A 517 12.48 21.46 5.37
C ASP A 517 13.32 20.61 4.41
N VAL A 518 12.95 20.56 3.13
CA VAL A 518 13.72 19.84 2.10
C VAL A 518 15.02 20.57 1.82
N LYS A 519 16.15 19.86 1.92
CA LYS A 519 17.51 20.37 1.69
C LYS A 519 18.23 19.68 0.54
N SER A 520 17.79 18.49 0.14
CA SER A 520 18.35 17.79 -0.99
C SER A 520 17.34 16.90 -1.69
N LEU A 521 17.62 16.59 -2.96
CA LEU A 521 16.90 15.61 -3.75
C LEU A 521 17.81 14.42 -4.02
N ALA A 522 17.30 13.21 -3.82
CA ALA A 522 17.93 11.96 -4.26
C ALA A 522 17.14 11.35 -5.42
N PHE A 523 17.83 10.62 -6.27
CA PHE A 523 17.24 10.05 -7.49
C PHE A 523 17.36 8.54 -7.52
N GLU A 524 16.25 7.88 -7.86
CA GLU A 524 16.19 6.45 -8.13
C GLU A 524 15.81 6.25 -9.59
N ILE A 525 16.56 5.45 -10.34
CA ILE A 525 16.26 5.15 -11.73
C ILE A 525 16.05 3.66 -11.90
N LEU A 526 14.87 3.30 -12.38
CA LEU A 526 14.51 1.94 -12.77
C LEU A 526 14.28 1.84 -14.27
N GLU A 527 14.69 0.72 -14.85
CA GLU A 527 14.32 0.29 -16.20
C GLU A 527 13.70 -1.10 -16.13
N ASN A 528 12.47 -1.24 -16.63
CA ASN A 528 11.64 -2.42 -16.50
C ASN A 528 11.48 -2.92 -15.05
N ALA A 529 11.30 -2.00 -14.11
CA ALA A 529 11.19 -2.28 -12.67
C ALA A 529 12.48 -2.86 -12.02
N GLU A 530 13.62 -2.77 -12.71
CA GLU A 530 14.94 -3.17 -12.21
C GLU A 530 15.86 -1.93 -12.08
N ASP A 531 16.76 -1.93 -11.08
CA ASP A 531 17.66 -0.82 -10.82
C ASP A 531 18.73 -0.82 -11.91
N ILE A 532 19.09 0.37 -12.38
CA ILE A 532 20.33 0.54 -13.12
C ILE A 532 21.50 0.70 -12.14
N ALA A 533 22.75 0.58 -12.61
CA ALA A 533 23.90 0.63 -11.71
C ALA A 533 24.03 1.99 -10.98
N ASP A 534 24.57 1.97 -9.76
CA ASP A 534 24.82 3.19 -8.99
C ASP A 534 25.65 4.20 -9.80
N GLY A 535 25.17 5.45 -9.85
CA GLY A 535 25.79 6.53 -10.60
C GLY A 535 25.59 6.46 -12.12
N GLN A 536 24.98 5.39 -12.67
CA GLN A 536 24.67 5.28 -14.09
C GLN A 536 23.63 6.31 -14.51
N GLU A 537 23.91 7.01 -15.61
CA GLU A 537 23.07 8.10 -16.14
C GLU A 537 22.34 7.71 -17.43
N ARG A 538 22.91 6.78 -18.20
CA ARG A 538 22.42 6.40 -19.53
C ARG A 538 21.63 5.10 -19.48
N LEU A 539 20.43 5.10 -20.06
CA LEU A 539 19.51 3.97 -20.14
C LEU A 539 19.78 3.10 -21.36
N SER A 540 19.14 1.94 -21.45
CA SER A 540 19.29 1.02 -22.59
C SER A 540 18.88 1.65 -23.93
N SER A 541 17.96 2.63 -23.92
CA SER A 541 17.57 3.41 -25.11
C SER A 541 18.67 4.35 -25.60
N GLY A 542 19.73 4.54 -24.81
CA GLY A 542 20.78 5.51 -25.06
C GLY A 542 20.44 6.93 -24.60
N GLU A 543 19.26 7.16 -24.02
CA GLU A 543 18.82 8.44 -23.44
C GLU A 543 19.08 8.49 -21.92
N SER A 544 18.81 9.64 -21.31
CA SER A 544 19.01 9.91 -19.87
C SER A 544 17.90 10.80 -19.31
N PHE A 545 17.80 10.84 -17.98
CA PHE A 545 16.95 11.81 -17.28
C PHE A 545 17.71 13.08 -16.92
N TYR A 546 17.02 14.21 -16.93
CA TYR A 546 17.56 15.51 -16.52
C TYR A 546 16.60 16.22 -15.57
N ILE A 547 17.13 17.08 -14.71
CA ILE A 547 16.38 18.02 -13.89
C ILE A 547 16.83 19.45 -14.17
N PHE A 548 15.89 20.38 -14.36
CA PHE A 548 16.16 21.81 -14.27
C PHE A 548 16.06 22.24 -12.80
N ASP A 549 17.18 22.69 -12.24
CA ASP A 549 17.33 23.05 -10.82
C ASP A 549 16.98 24.53 -10.52
N GLY A 550 16.33 25.21 -11.46
CA GLY A 550 16.08 26.66 -11.40
C GLY A 550 17.18 27.50 -12.05
N LYS A 551 18.35 26.92 -12.35
CA LYS A 551 19.49 27.62 -12.98
C LYS A 551 19.94 26.93 -14.27
N LYS A 552 20.01 25.61 -14.27
CA LYS A 552 20.54 24.80 -15.37
C LYS A 552 19.91 23.42 -15.40
N HIS A 553 20.06 22.76 -16.55
CA HIS A 553 19.79 21.34 -16.68
C HIS A 553 20.95 20.53 -16.09
N VAL A 554 20.62 19.62 -15.17
CA VAL A 554 21.53 18.69 -14.51
C VAL A 554 21.19 17.28 -14.95
N LEU A 555 22.21 16.54 -15.41
CA LEU A 555 22.09 15.13 -15.75
C LEU A 555 21.91 14.30 -14.47
N ILE A 556 20.92 13.41 -14.46
CA ILE A 556 20.60 12.57 -13.31
C ILE A 556 21.21 11.19 -13.50
N GLY A 557 21.88 10.69 -12.44
CA GLY A 557 22.33 9.31 -12.35
C GLY A 557 21.67 8.60 -11.17
N ASN A 558 21.58 7.27 -11.24
CA ASN A 558 20.96 6.48 -10.17
C ASN A 558 21.67 6.68 -8.83
N ASN A 559 20.91 6.78 -7.74
CA ASN A 559 21.36 7.01 -6.38
C ASN A 559 22.21 8.28 -6.18
N LYS A 560 22.24 9.20 -7.17
CA LYS A 560 22.87 10.52 -6.99
C LYS A 560 21.98 11.45 -6.18
N LYS A 561 22.60 12.46 -5.58
CA LYS A 561 21.94 13.52 -4.83
C LYS A 561 22.33 14.89 -5.35
N ILE A 562 21.41 15.84 -5.26
CA ILE A 562 21.67 17.27 -5.45
C ILE A 562 21.19 18.06 -4.24
N ALA A 563 21.93 19.09 -3.85
CA ALA A 563 21.50 20.03 -2.83
C ALA A 563 20.53 21.05 -3.45
N ILE A 564 19.52 21.47 -2.67
CA ILE A 564 18.59 22.54 -3.06
C ILE A 564 18.52 23.58 -1.93
N SER A 565 18.29 24.84 -2.28
CA SER A 565 17.98 25.90 -1.31
C SER A 565 16.54 25.77 -0.81
N SER A 566 16.25 26.25 0.40
CA SER A 566 14.87 26.31 0.93
C SER A 566 13.95 27.27 0.15
N THR A 567 14.51 28.06 -0.76
CA THR A 567 13.80 28.94 -1.70
C THR A 567 13.53 28.28 -3.04
N ASP A 568 14.19 27.16 -3.34
CA ASP A 568 14.04 26.44 -4.60
C ASP A 568 12.78 25.58 -4.52
N ALA A 569 11.69 26.08 -5.09
CA ALA A 569 10.39 25.37 -5.10
C ALA A 569 10.06 24.80 -6.49
N ASP A 570 10.73 25.27 -7.54
CA ASP A 570 10.31 25.12 -8.93
C ASP A 570 11.32 24.33 -9.74
N PHE A 571 10.92 23.13 -10.19
CA PHE A 571 11.78 22.22 -10.93
C PHE A 571 11.12 21.77 -12.24
N GLY A 572 11.94 21.20 -13.13
CA GLY A 572 11.51 20.58 -14.38
C GLY A 572 12.17 19.23 -14.56
N LEU A 573 11.40 18.18 -14.83
CA LEU A 573 11.92 16.83 -15.11
C LEU A 573 11.86 16.57 -16.61
N TYR A 574 12.88 15.89 -17.14
CA TYR A 574 13.00 15.63 -18.58
C TYR A 574 13.50 14.21 -18.83
N TYR A 575 12.99 13.61 -19.90
CA TYR A 575 13.55 12.40 -20.50
C TYR A 575 14.13 12.73 -21.87
N GLY A 576 15.39 12.39 -22.09
CA GLY A 576 16.15 12.83 -23.25
C GLY A 576 16.66 14.26 -23.08
N LYS A 577 17.73 14.58 -23.80
CA LYS A 577 18.37 15.89 -23.71
C LYS A 577 17.42 17.00 -24.21
N PRO A 578 17.14 18.05 -23.42
CA PRO A 578 16.34 19.19 -23.87
C PRO A 578 16.99 19.89 -25.07
N ALA A 579 16.17 20.33 -26.03
CA ALA A 579 16.64 20.97 -27.27
C ALA A 579 17.35 22.31 -27.02
N GLU A 580 16.95 23.01 -25.95
CA GLU A 580 17.52 24.26 -25.49
C GLU A 580 18.24 24.05 -24.15
N LEU A 581 19.58 24.01 -24.17
CA LEU A 581 20.39 24.22 -22.95
C LEU A 581 20.36 25.70 -22.52
N VAL A 582 19.22 26.37 -22.66
CA VAL A 582 19.06 27.79 -22.34
C VAL A 582 18.94 27.90 -20.82
N SER A 583 19.62 28.88 -20.24
CA SER A 583 19.66 29.17 -18.80
C SER A 583 18.36 29.79 -18.25
N SER A 584 17.25 29.69 -18.98
CA SER A 584 15.97 30.27 -18.62
C SER A 584 14.81 29.41 -19.09
N ARG A 585 13.91 29.11 -18.15
CA ARG A 585 12.57 28.53 -18.35
C ARG A 585 11.59 29.70 -18.52
N GLU A 586 10.52 29.56 -19.32
CA GLU A 586 9.41 30.50 -19.22
C GLU A 586 8.90 30.50 -17.77
N THR A 587 8.88 31.67 -17.14
CA THR A 587 8.47 31.83 -15.74
C THR A 587 7.01 31.39 -15.64
N ILE A 588 6.77 30.23 -15.04
CA ILE A 588 5.39 29.78 -14.84
C ILE A 588 4.73 30.75 -13.87
N ALA A 589 3.46 31.10 -14.13
CA ALA A 589 2.59 31.71 -13.14
C ALA A 589 2.69 30.95 -11.80
N THR A 590 2.47 31.64 -10.69
CA THR A 590 2.67 31.08 -9.35
C THR A 590 1.88 29.76 -9.16
N ILE A 591 2.54 28.61 -9.31
CA ILE A 591 1.89 27.30 -9.19
C ILE A 591 1.57 27.06 -7.72
N GLN A 592 0.29 26.99 -7.38
CA GLN A 592 -0.16 26.71 -6.02
C GLN A 592 -0.56 25.25 -5.88
N LYS A 593 -0.17 24.64 -4.76
CA LYS A 593 -0.64 23.32 -4.37
C LYS A 593 -2.17 23.34 -4.22
N PRO A 594 -2.91 22.41 -4.86
CA PRO A 594 -4.36 22.30 -4.68
C PRO A 594 -4.74 22.19 -3.20
N SER A 595 -5.82 22.87 -2.79
CA SER A 595 -6.25 22.87 -1.39
C SER A 595 -6.93 21.56 -1.00
N SER A 596 -6.67 21.08 0.22
CA SER A 596 -7.44 20.00 0.87
C SER A 596 -8.62 20.46 1.71
N THR A 597 -9.01 21.73 1.58
CA THR A 597 -10.21 22.23 2.23
C THR A 597 -11.42 21.46 1.68
N ILE A 598 -12.30 20.98 2.56
CA ILE A 598 -13.53 20.27 2.19
C ILE A 598 -14.72 20.84 2.96
N LEU A 599 -15.94 20.68 2.43
CA LEU A 599 -17.17 20.99 3.15
C LEU A 599 -17.89 19.71 3.52
N ALA A 600 -18.02 19.49 4.82
CA ALA A 600 -18.72 18.35 5.41
C ALA A 600 -20.07 18.78 6.01
N TYR A 601 -20.98 17.84 6.20
CA TYR A 601 -22.18 18.04 7.01
C TYR A 601 -22.01 17.31 8.33
N ASP A 602 -22.15 18.04 9.44
CA ASP A 602 -22.08 17.51 10.80
C ASP A 602 -23.49 17.30 11.34
N GLU A 603 -23.89 16.03 11.46
CA GLU A 603 -25.22 15.64 11.95
C GLU A 603 -25.45 16.02 13.42
N SER A 604 -24.38 16.11 14.24
CA SER A 604 -24.51 16.40 15.68
C SER A 604 -24.97 17.82 15.96
N ILE A 605 -24.65 18.75 15.04
CA ILE A 605 -25.04 20.16 15.12
C ILE A 605 -25.97 20.59 13.97
N ALA A 606 -26.39 19.64 13.13
CA ALA A 606 -27.23 19.85 11.95
C ALA A 606 -26.75 21.00 11.04
N ALA A 607 -25.43 21.11 10.82
CA ALA A 607 -24.84 22.22 10.08
C ALA A 607 -23.70 21.75 9.15
N HIS A 608 -23.41 22.56 8.13
CA HIS A 608 -22.24 22.34 7.29
C HIS A 608 -21.00 22.90 7.98
N LYS A 609 -19.86 22.23 7.81
CA LYS A 609 -18.55 22.66 8.32
C LYS A 609 -17.52 22.62 7.20
N ILE A 610 -16.80 23.72 7.02
CA ILE A 610 -15.55 23.71 6.26
C ILE A 610 -14.50 23.07 7.16
N LEU A 611 -13.82 22.06 6.66
CA LEU A 611 -12.60 21.53 7.23
C LEU A 611 -11.45 22.12 6.42
N PHE A 612 -10.65 22.99 7.03
CA PHE A 612 -9.60 23.69 6.33
C PHE A 612 -8.41 22.80 6.05
N ASP A 613 -7.74 23.07 4.93
CA ASP A 613 -6.39 22.59 4.70
C ASP A 613 -5.50 22.94 5.91
N PRO A 614 -4.76 21.98 6.51
CA PRO A 614 -3.93 22.24 7.68
C PRO A 614 -2.84 23.31 7.47
N GLU A 615 -2.49 23.63 6.22
CA GLU A 615 -1.55 24.70 5.90
C GLU A 615 -2.18 26.10 6.02
N TRP A 616 -3.51 26.22 6.03
CA TRP A 616 -4.20 27.51 6.09
C TRP A 616 -4.17 28.07 7.51
N LYS A 617 -3.65 29.29 7.66
CA LYS A 617 -3.69 30.01 8.94
C LYS A 617 -4.94 30.87 9.05
N LYS A 618 -5.36 31.48 7.94
CA LYS A 618 -6.56 32.31 7.89
C LYS A 618 -7.38 32.03 6.63
N ALA A 619 -8.68 32.24 6.71
CA ALA A 619 -9.55 32.13 5.55
C ALA A 619 -10.58 33.26 5.48
N THR A 620 -11.01 33.59 4.27
CA THR A 620 -12.24 34.33 4.01
C THR A 620 -13.26 33.36 3.47
N VAL A 621 -14.33 33.12 4.23
CA VAL A 621 -15.43 32.21 3.85
C VAL A 621 -16.58 33.03 3.30
N GLN A 622 -17.10 32.65 2.14
CA GLN A 622 -18.25 33.30 1.52
C GLN A 622 -19.30 32.26 1.10
N VAL A 623 -20.57 32.66 1.08
CA VAL A 623 -21.66 31.83 0.60
C VAL A 623 -22.46 32.64 -0.40
N PHE A 624 -22.70 32.08 -1.57
CA PHE A 624 -23.53 32.66 -2.62
C PHE A 624 -24.78 31.81 -2.83
N ASP A 625 -25.87 32.41 -3.29
CA ASP A 625 -26.97 31.66 -3.88
C ASP A 625 -26.69 31.32 -5.36
N LEU A 626 -27.56 30.53 -5.99
CA LEU A 626 -27.39 30.14 -7.41
C LEU A 626 -27.40 31.30 -8.41
N SER A 627 -27.90 32.48 -8.03
CA SER A 627 -27.86 33.67 -8.88
C SER A 627 -26.52 34.43 -8.77
N GLY A 628 -25.61 33.95 -7.92
CA GLY A 628 -24.33 34.61 -7.64
C GLY A 628 -24.43 35.72 -6.60
N ARG A 629 -25.59 35.90 -5.94
CA ARG A 629 -25.74 36.89 -4.87
C ARG A 629 -25.09 36.39 -3.59
N LEU A 630 -24.25 37.22 -2.98
CA LEU A 630 -23.59 36.94 -1.71
C LEU A 630 -24.62 36.91 -0.56
N ILE A 631 -24.68 35.80 0.16
CA ILE A 631 -25.58 35.52 1.28
C ILE A 631 -24.85 35.65 2.62
N PHE A 632 -23.58 35.25 2.67
CA PHE A 632 -22.76 35.30 3.88
C PHE A 632 -21.30 35.56 3.50
N SER A 633 -20.58 36.33 4.32
CA SER A 633 -19.14 36.53 4.17
C SER A 633 -18.51 36.76 5.53
N GLN A 634 -17.46 36.01 5.85
CA GLN A 634 -16.65 36.19 7.04
C GLN A 634 -15.17 36.13 6.68
N ALA A 635 -14.47 37.24 6.91
CA ALA A 635 -13.03 37.35 6.73
C ALA A 635 -12.27 36.98 8.00
N ASN A 636 -10.97 36.69 7.86
CA ASN A 636 -10.05 36.37 8.97
C ASN A 636 -10.53 35.21 9.86
N VAL A 637 -11.20 34.22 9.27
CA VAL A 637 -11.51 32.96 9.96
C VAL A 637 -10.20 32.30 10.35
N ASP A 638 -10.05 31.94 11.63
CA ASP A 638 -8.90 31.20 12.13
C ASP A 638 -8.95 29.75 11.64
N ALA A 639 -8.22 29.48 10.55
CA ALA A 639 -8.20 28.18 9.90
C ALA A 639 -7.34 27.15 10.67
N THR A 640 -6.51 27.59 11.62
CA THR A 640 -5.68 26.70 12.45
C THR A 640 -6.51 25.82 13.39
N LYS A 641 -7.76 26.21 13.66
CA LYS A 641 -8.75 25.37 14.38
C LYS A 641 -9.17 24.13 13.59
N GLY A 642 -8.85 24.06 12.30
CA GLY A 642 -9.12 22.95 11.41
C GLY A 642 -10.57 22.89 10.92
N GLU A 643 -11.53 23.52 11.59
CA GLU A 643 -12.93 23.55 11.18
C GLU A 643 -13.60 24.92 11.33
N PHE A 644 -14.63 25.17 10.51
CA PHE A 644 -15.49 26.33 10.57
C PHE A 644 -16.94 25.99 10.21
N VAL A 645 -17.88 26.28 11.10
CA VAL A 645 -19.31 26.02 10.87
C VAL A 645 -19.87 27.07 9.91
N VAL A 646 -20.41 26.62 8.78
CA VAL A 646 -21.09 27.45 7.78
C VAL A 646 -22.58 27.52 8.11
N ASN A 647 -23.01 28.68 8.60
CA ASN A 647 -24.42 28.96 8.89
C ASN A 647 -25.18 29.27 7.60
N LEU A 648 -25.67 28.23 6.91
CA LEU A 648 -26.60 28.39 5.80
C LEU A 648 -27.98 28.80 6.32
N PRO A 649 -28.70 29.73 5.67
CA PRO A 649 -30.06 30.12 6.07
C PRO A 649 -30.97 28.91 6.29
N SER A 650 -31.75 28.90 7.37
CA SER A 650 -32.66 27.79 7.72
C SER A 650 -34.03 27.90 7.06
N ALA A 651 -34.42 29.09 6.62
CA ALA A 651 -35.78 29.38 6.16
C ALA A 651 -36.06 29.04 4.69
N VAL A 652 -35.04 28.72 3.89
CA VAL A 652 -35.17 28.52 2.44
C VAL A 652 -34.45 27.24 2.03
N ARG A 653 -35.20 26.26 1.49
CA ARG A 653 -34.59 25.16 0.75
C ARG A 653 -33.95 25.74 -0.51
N GLY A 654 -32.66 25.56 -0.64
CA GLY A 654 -31.86 26.35 -1.55
C GLY A 654 -30.55 25.68 -1.88
N THR A 655 -30.06 25.98 -3.07
CA THR A 655 -28.72 25.60 -3.47
C THR A 655 -27.80 26.79 -3.25
N TYR A 656 -26.68 26.54 -2.56
CA TYR A 656 -25.69 27.54 -2.20
C TYR A 656 -24.33 27.16 -2.78
N ILE A 657 -23.48 28.14 -3.03
CA ILE A 657 -22.07 27.94 -3.35
C ILE A 657 -21.28 28.48 -2.17
N VAL A 658 -20.62 27.59 -1.43
CA VAL A 658 -19.74 27.96 -0.33
C VAL A 658 -18.32 28.05 -0.87
N THR A 659 -17.68 29.19 -0.68
CA THR A 659 -16.28 29.40 -1.04
C THR A 659 -15.44 29.71 0.19
N ALA A 660 -14.16 29.38 0.14
CA ALA A 660 -13.18 29.82 1.10
C ALA A 660 -11.89 30.21 0.39
N VAL A 661 -11.24 31.29 0.82
CA VAL A 661 -9.97 31.75 0.26
C VAL A 661 -8.95 31.91 1.38
N SER A 662 -7.79 31.26 1.27
CA SER A 662 -6.72 31.34 2.28
C SER A 662 -6.01 32.69 2.30
N GLU A 663 -5.18 32.93 3.31
CA GLU A 663 -4.24 34.06 3.34
C GLU A 663 -3.22 34.06 2.19
N THR A 664 -2.99 32.90 1.59
CA THR A 664 -2.07 32.69 0.46
C THR A 664 -2.79 32.71 -0.89
N GLY A 665 -4.10 32.98 -0.93
CA GLY A 665 -4.89 33.05 -2.15
C GLY A 665 -5.39 31.72 -2.68
N LYS A 666 -5.13 30.59 -2.00
CA LYS A 666 -5.71 29.28 -2.34
C LYS A 666 -7.22 29.33 -2.21
N LYS A 667 -7.95 28.82 -3.19
CA LYS A 667 -9.41 28.87 -3.21
C LYS A 667 -10.02 27.48 -3.04
N PHE A 668 -11.15 27.46 -2.36
CA PHE A 668 -12.06 26.35 -2.23
C PHE A 668 -13.44 26.82 -2.66
N SER A 669 -14.18 25.98 -3.38
CA SER A 669 -15.57 26.25 -3.76
C SER A 669 -16.33 24.94 -3.83
N GLN A 670 -17.48 24.85 -3.15
CA GLN A 670 -18.34 23.68 -3.20
C GLN A 670 -19.81 24.06 -3.19
N LYS A 671 -20.58 23.40 -4.05
CA LYS A 671 -22.03 23.50 -4.12
C LYS A 671 -22.68 22.69 -3.00
N VAL A 672 -23.64 23.29 -2.31
CA VAL A 672 -24.44 22.67 -1.25
C VAL A 672 -25.91 22.74 -1.63
N ILE A 673 -26.63 21.65 -1.40
CA ILE A 673 -28.09 21.62 -1.49
C ILE A 673 -28.59 21.41 -0.06
N LYS A 674 -29.41 22.34 0.42
CA LYS A 674 -30.02 22.29 1.75
C LYS A 674 -31.52 22.13 1.68
#